data_AF-A0A957FBK1-F1
#
_entry.id   AF-A0A957FBK1-F1
#
_cell.length_a   1.000
_cell.length_b   1.000
_cell.length_c   1.000
_cell.angle_alpha   90.00
_cell.angle_beta   90.00
_cell.angle_gamma   90.00
#
_symmetry.space_group_name_H-M   'P 1'
#
loop_
_entity.id
_entity.type
_entity.pdbx_description
1 polymer ?
#
loop_
_entity_poly.entity_id
_entity_poly.type
_entity_poly.pdbx_seq_one_letter_code
_entity_poly.pdbx_strand_id
1 'polypeptide(L)'
;MSHLSIHLFGNLLVTQDGTTLALPTRKAEAVLAYLVCQRRPIAREVLATMFWDDSSADQAAANLRKLLSALRQLLGDYLHIERQVVAIDNSQPIYLDTDEFVRLFAQWQKAPDDLSPLATAVSHYQDGFLTGLHLPDSPDFDNWVALERERWRHMAVTALYALVAAALYTRQYEMGRQYAAQLLTLAPLEEAAHRQWMLLLARRGETAAALAHYQQCCALLAQELGVTPTAETVDLAARIETAVAHPPNLPIPQTPFIGRHRELAAIQQQLDDPACRLLTLVGPGGIGKSRLALHAAQERVVDYLHGIHFVSLASLETAVAFIPMLAAALNIPLDGKQAPEEQLLAALRPREMLLILDNGETLLTAATLSAADFLPRLLQQAPQLKILATSQERFNFPGEYIIDVDGLPLPTRGADSAAIALFCTRATLAQPDFILTPANGPAITTICRLVDGSPLGIELAAASMRTYTPAEIAAEIAADLDFLDSQQPDAPSRHLSLRAVFNYTWRHLLPEEQETLKRLSVFRGSFALETAVSVTQTSPHRLLSLVDKSILRLLPDSRQMGVGHYQIHATLRRFSASLLAPQTAVSVQQSHSRHYMKLLAACEHDLTGLHAAAAQSAIRQQWADVRAAWDWAVHHADTESVQHALTSLLRYYLVTGPHQEADALLHEAITVTTNQPLLARLHAERARILNKLGMHETAVTFAQTALALHAADTAVFTV
;
A
#
# COMPACT_ATOMS: atom_id res chain seq x y z
N MET A 1 -23.54 -47.73 -14.53
CA MET A 1 -24.05 -47.87 -13.15
C MET A 1 -25.08 -46.77 -12.98
N SER A 2 -26.28 -47.08 -12.50
CA SER A 2 -27.27 -46.05 -12.19
C SER A 2 -26.72 -45.11 -11.11
N HIS A 3 -27.14 -43.86 -11.12
CA HIS A 3 -26.81 -42.87 -10.10
C HIS A 3 -28.08 -42.39 -9.41
N LEU A 4 -28.19 -42.67 -8.12
CA LEU A 4 -29.32 -42.24 -7.29
C LEU A 4 -28.91 -40.94 -6.56
N SER A 5 -29.65 -39.86 -6.80
CA SER A 5 -29.48 -38.59 -6.09
C SER A 5 -30.72 -38.28 -5.27
N ILE A 6 -30.53 -38.04 -3.98
CA ILE A 6 -31.60 -37.73 -3.03
C ILE A 6 -31.28 -36.39 -2.39
N HIS A 7 -32.22 -35.47 -2.49
CA HIS A 7 -32.15 -34.16 -1.87
C HIS A 7 -33.13 -34.11 -0.70
N LEU A 8 -32.62 -33.82 0.49
CA LEU A 8 -33.34 -33.77 1.74
C LEU A 8 -33.47 -32.33 2.27
N PHE A 9 -32.69 -31.37 1.74
CA PHE A 9 -32.91 -29.95 1.97
C PHE A 9 -33.98 -29.41 1.02
N GLY A 10 -35.05 -28.88 1.58
CA GLY A 10 -36.30 -28.57 0.91
C GLY A 10 -37.27 -29.74 0.92
N ASN A 11 -38.13 -29.78 -0.09
CA ASN A 11 -39.01 -30.95 -0.31
C ASN A 11 -38.17 -32.16 -0.74
N LEU A 12 -38.52 -33.35 -0.26
CA LEU A 12 -37.84 -34.58 -0.65
C LEU A 12 -37.87 -34.74 -2.18
N LEU A 13 -36.69 -34.80 -2.80
CA LEU A 13 -36.54 -35.05 -4.22
C LEU A 13 -35.63 -36.26 -4.44
N VAL A 14 -36.16 -37.29 -5.08
CA VAL A 14 -35.42 -38.51 -5.42
C VAL A 14 -35.32 -38.58 -6.94
N THR A 15 -34.10 -38.66 -7.46
CA THR A 15 -33.85 -38.80 -8.90
C THR A 15 -32.93 -39.99 -9.15
N GLN A 16 -33.22 -40.74 -10.23
CA GLN A 16 -32.36 -41.80 -10.72
C GLN A 16 -32.00 -41.48 -12.16
N ASP A 17 -30.70 -41.35 -12.43
CA ASP A 17 -30.17 -40.97 -13.75
C ASP A 17 -30.83 -39.70 -14.32
N GLY A 18 -31.14 -38.74 -13.44
CA GLY A 18 -31.78 -37.46 -13.77
C GLY A 18 -33.32 -37.51 -13.88
N THR A 19 -33.95 -38.68 -13.74
CA THR A 19 -35.41 -38.82 -13.76
C THR A 19 -35.97 -38.84 -12.34
N THR A 20 -36.94 -37.97 -12.04
CA THR A 20 -37.61 -37.93 -10.73
C THR A 20 -38.43 -39.19 -10.47
N LEU A 21 -38.20 -39.84 -9.34
CA LEU A 21 -38.97 -40.99 -8.87
C LEU A 21 -40.15 -40.51 -8.02
N ALA A 22 -41.38 -40.81 -8.45
CA ALA A 22 -42.58 -40.51 -7.70
C ALA A 22 -42.83 -41.57 -6.62
N LEU A 23 -42.71 -41.19 -5.35
CA LEU A 23 -42.95 -42.08 -4.23
C LEU A 23 -44.46 -42.24 -4.00
N PRO A 24 -44.94 -43.46 -3.69
CA PRO A 24 -46.37 -43.78 -3.76
C PRO A 24 -47.21 -43.16 -2.64
N THR A 25 -46.58 -42.81 -1.51
CA THR A 25 -47.24 -42.25 -0.32
C THR A 25 -46.26 -41.39 0.48
N ARG A 26 -46.76 -40.45 1.30
CA ARG A 26 -45.94 -39.71 2.28
C ARG A 26 -45.22 -40.61 3.29
N LYS A 27 -45.82 -41.74 3.69
CA LYS A 27 -45.12 -42.72 4.55
C LYS A 27 -43.94 -43.38 3.81
N ALA A 28 -44.03 -43.57 2.49
CA ALA A 28 -42.91 -44.09 1.70
C ALA A 28 -41.76 -43.08 1.59
N GLU A 29 -42.08 -41.78 1.42
CA GLU A 29 -41.12 -40.67 1.51
C GLU A 29 -40.40 -40.65 2.86
N ALA A 30 -41.16 -40.74 3.94
CA ALA A 30 -40.66 -40.70 5.30
C ALA A 30 -39.77 -41.90 5.66
N VAL A 31 -40.20 -43.13 5.30
CA VAL A 31 -39.39 -44.35 5.49
C VAL A 31 -38.09 -44.27 4.70
N LEU A 32 -38.12 -43.80 3.44
CA LEU A 32 -36.92 -43.65 2.63
C LEU A 32 -35.96 -42.63 3.25
N ALA A 33 -36.45 -41.43 3.59
CA ALA A 33 -35.66 -40.37 4.21
C ALA A 33 -35.01 -40.84 5.52
N TYR A 34 -35.75 -41.56 6.37
CA TYR A 34 -35.20 -42.13 7.60
C TYR A 34 -34.09 -43.15 7.31
N LEU A 35 -34.31 -44.08 6.38
CA LEU A 35 -33.32 -45.12 6.05
C LEU A 35 -32.02 -44.54 5.48
N VAL A 36 -32.10 -43.54 4.59
CA VAL A 36 -30.91 -42.93 3.99
C VAL A 36 -30.10 -42.14 5.00
N CYS A 37 -30.74 -41.43 5.93
CA CYS A 37 -30.04 -40.70 6.99
C CYS A 37 -29.37 -41.63 8.01
N GLN A 38 -29.96 -42.79 8.32
CA GLN A 38 -29.42 -43.69 9.33
C GLN A 38 -28.14 -44.42 8.88
N ARG A 39 -27.93 -44.58 7.56
CA ARG A 39 -26.74 -45.23 6.96
C ARG A 39 -26.36 -46.59 7.57
N ARG A 40 -27.31 -47.29 8.20
CA ARG A 40 -27.12 -48.59 8.85
C ARG A 40 -28.38 -49.46 8.71
N PRO A 41 -28.27 -50.79 8.83
CA PRO A 41 -29.44 -51.66 8.88
C PRO A 41 -30.36 -51.31 10.06
N ILE A 42 -31.66 -51.13 9.77
CA ILE A 42 -32.69 -50.82 10.76
C ILE A 42 -33.61 -52.02 10.91
N ALA A 43 -33.92 -52.39 12.17
CA ALA A 43 -34.85 -53.46 12.45
C ALA A 43 -36.25 -53.13 11.94
N ARG A 44 -36.91 -54.12 11.32
CA ARG A 44 -38.27 -53.97 10.79
C ARG A 44 -39.28 -53.63 11.88
N GLU A 45 -39.07 -54.14 13.08
CA GLU A 45 -39.89 -53.82 14.25
C GLU A 45 -39.80 -52.33 14.60
N VAL A 46 -38.59 -51.73 14.56
CA VAL A 46 -38.40 -50.29 14.80
C VAL A 46 -39.18 -49.46 13.77
N LEU A 47 -39.10 -49.80 12.48
CA LEU A 47 -39.87 -49.11 11.43
C LEU A 47 -41.38 -49.33 11.59
N ALA A 48 -41.81 -50.55 11.96
CA ALA A 48 -43.22 -50.85 12.15
C ALA A 48 -43.81 -50.01 13.30
N THR A 49 -43.10 -49.93 14.43
CA THR A 49 -43.50 -49.12 15.59
C THR A 49 -43.46 -47.63 15.27
N MET A 50 -42.39 -47.13 14.66
CA MET A 50 -42.21 -45.70 14.39
C MET A 50 -43.25 -45.10 13.43
N PHE A 51 -43.76 -45.90 12.48
CA PHE A 51 -44.67 -45.42 11.42
C PHE A 51 -46.11 -45.94 11.56
N TRP A 52 -46.40 -46.88 12.47
CA TRP A 52 -47.74 -47.43 12.71
C TRP A 52 -47.92 -47.82 14.19
N ASP A 53 -47.64 -46.89 15.10
CA ASP A 53 -47.76 -47.03 16.55
C ASP A 53 -49.18 -47.38 17.01
N ASP A 54 -50.21 -46.82 16.36
CA ASP A 54 -51.62 -47.06 16.66
C ASP A 54 -52.17 -48.40 16.11
N SER A 55 -51.36 -49.16 15.38
CA SER A 55 -51.75 -50.45 14.79
C SER A 55 -51.32 -51.63 15.65
N SER A 56 -52.06 -52.74 15.57
CA SER A 56 -51.56 -54.01 16.12
C SER A 56 -50.26 -54.42 15.42
N ALA A 57 -49.39 -55.15 16.12
CA ALA A 57 -48.08 -55.55 15.60
C ALA A 57 -48.17 -56.29 14.24
N ASP A 58 -49.17 -57.17 14.08
CA ASP A 58 -49.40 -57.89 12.82
C ASP A 58 -49.82 -56.95 11.68
N GLN A 59 -50.66 -55.95 11.97
CA GLN A 59 -51.13 -54.98 10.99
C GLN A 59 -50.00 -54.01 10.58
N ALA A 60 -49.21 -53.53 11.55
CA ALA A 60 -48.04 -52.71 11.31
C ALA A 60 -47.01 -53.44 10.43
N ALA A 61 -46.71 -54.72 10.74
CA ALA A 61 -45.81 -55.54 9.95
C ALA A 61 -46.32 -55.80 8.52
N ALA A 62 -47.64 -56.00 8.36
CA ALA A 62 -48.26 -56.17 7.05
C ALA A 62 -48.19 -54.88 6.20
N ASN A 63 -48.47 -53.72 6.81
CA ASN A 63 -48.38 -52.42 6.16
C ASN A 63 -46.94 -52.09 5.74
N LEU A 64 -45.97 -52.30 6.65
CA LEU A 64 -44.55 -52.14 6.35
C LEU A 64 -44.11 -53.04 5.19
N ARG A 65 -44.54 -54.32 5.17
CA ARG A 65 -44.18 -55.26 4.09
C ARG A 65 -44.70 -54.78 2.73
N LYS A 66 -45.92 -54.22 2.65
CA LYS A 66 -46.48 -53.63 1.43
C LYS A 66 -45.69 -52.39 0.99
N LEU A 67 -45.40 -51.48 1.91
CA LEU A 67 -44.64 -50.25 1.63
C LEU A 67 -43.23 -50.56 1.13
N LEU A 68 -42.51 -51.46 1.81
CA LEU A 68 -41.17 -51.87 1.41
C LEU A 68 -41.14 -52.56 0.03
N SER A 69 -42.18 -53.33 -0.30
CA SER A 69 -42.31 -53.93 -1.65
C SER A 69 -42.45 -52.84 -2.73
N ALA A 70 -43.22 -51.79 -2.47
CA ALA A 70 -43.38 -50.68 -3.39
C ALA A 70 -42.09 -49.86 -3.53
N LEU A 71 -41.39 -49.58 -2.41
CA LEU A 71 -40.09 -48.92 -2.45
C LEU A 71 -39.04 -49.75 -3.22
N ARG A 72 -39.02 -51.08 -3.04
CA ARG A 72 -38.08 -51.95 -3.78
C ARG A 72 -38.34 -51.98 -5.28
N GLN A 73 -39.59 -51.85 -5.72
CA GLN A 73 -39.90 -51.73 -7.15
C GLN A 73 -39.35 -50.44 -7.77
N LEU A 74 -39.27 -49.36 -6.98
CA LEU A 74 -38.75 -48.07 -7.43
C LEU A 74 -37.23 -47.97 -7.31
N LEU A 75 -36.65 -48.42 -6.19
CA LEU A 75 -35.24 -48.26 -5.86
C LEU A 75 -34.38 -49.46 -6.28
N GLY A 76 -34.98 -50.56 -6.74
CA GLY A 76 -34.24 -51.74 -7.20
C GLY A 76 -33.22 -52.24 -6.18
N ASP A 77 -31.97 -52.36 -6.61
CA ASP A 77 -30.86 -52.90 -5.81
C ASP A 77 -30.34 -51.93 -4.73
N TYR A 78 -30.79 -50.68 -4.71
CA TYR A 78 -30.43 -49.73 -3.65
C TYR A 78 -31.12 -50.03 -2.31
N LEU A 79 -32.16 -50.87 -2.27
CA LEU A 79 -32.90 -51.22 -1.06
C LEU A 79 -32.76 -52.71 -0.72
N HIS A 80 -31.99 -53.01 0.33
CA HIS A 80 -31.84 -54.36 0.87
C HIS A 80 -32.90 -54.65 1.93
N ILE A 81 -33.73 -55.65 1.66
CA ILE A 81 -34.78 -56.11 2.57
C ILE A 81 -34.45 -57.54 3.01
N GLU A 82 -34.09 -57.70 4.28
CA GLU A 82 -33.89 -59.00 4.91
C GLU A 82 -35.08 -59.41 5.79
N ARG A 83 -34.98 -60.58 6.42
CA ARG A 83 -36.04 -61.09 7.30
C ARG A 83 -36.30 -60.15 8.48
N GLN A 84 -35.25 -59.60 9.09
CA GLN A 84 -35.34 -58.78 10.31
C GLN A 84 -34.95 -57.31 10.14
N VAL A 85 -34.19 -56.98 9.10
CA VAL A 85 -33.67 -55.62 8.90
C VAL A 85 -33.95 -55.10 7.49
N VAL A 86 -33.93 -53.78 7.36
CA VAL A 86 -33.98 -53.04 6.09
C VAL A 86 -32.82 -52.06 6.07
N ALA A 87 -32.12 -51.97 4.95
CA ALA A 87 -31.00 -51.06 4.78
C ALA A 87 -30.98 -50.49 3.36
N ILE A 88 -30.46 -49.28 3.22
CA ILE A 88 -30.02 -48.75 1.92
C ILE A 88 -28.63 -49.33 1.62
N ASP A 89 -28.42 -49.74 0.37
CA ASP A 89 -27.12 -50.24 -0.09
C ASP A 89 -26.10 -49.11 -0.23
N ASN A 90 -25.31 -48.90 0.81
CA ASN A 90 -24.25 -47.89 0.79
C ASN A 90 -23.02 -48.31 -0.04
N SER A 91 -22.97 -49.53 -0.60
CA SER A 91 -21.88 -49.95 -1.50
C SER A 91 -22.03 -49.38 -2.92
N GLN A 92 -23.24 -48.95 -3.27
CA GLN A 92 -23.53 -48.27 -4.53
C GLN A 92 -23.41 -46.76 -4.38
N PRO A 93 -23.03 -46.02 -5.44
CA PRO A 93 -22.93 -44.57 -5.37
C PRO A 93 -24.32 -43.95 -5.21
N ILE A 94 -24.53 -43.30 -4.06
CA ILE A 94 -25.73 -42.51 -3.74
C ILE A 94 -25.26 -41.11 -3.37
N TYR A 95 -25.77 -40.11 -4.09
CA TYR A 95 -25.60 -38.71 -3.71
C TYR A 95 -26.67 -38.32 -2.68
N LEU A 96 -26.24 -37.80 -1.53
CA LEU A 96 -27.09 -37.12 -0.56
C LEU A 96 -26.57 -35.69 -0.38
N ASP A 97 -27.44 -34.69 -0.50
CA ASP A 97 -27.11 -33.30 -0.20
C ASP A 97 -26.69 -33.08 1.26
N THR A 98 -27.24 -33.84 2.21
CA THR A 98 -26.82 -33.83 3.62
C THR A 98 -25.39 -34.32 3.82
N ASP A 99 -24.98 -35.37 3.11
CA ASP A 99 -23.62 -35.91 3.21
C ASP A 99 -22.61 -34.97 2.55
N GLU A 100 -23.00 -34.37 1.43
CA GLU A 100 -22.24 -33.34 0.76
C GLU A 100 -22.05 -32.12 1.68
N PHE A 101 -23.10 -31.68 2.36
CA PHE A 101 -23.02 -30.60 3.35
C PHE A 101 -22.03 -30.94 4.48
N VAL A 102 -22.13 -32.13 5.08
CA VAL A 102 -21.20 -32.58 6.13
C VAL A 102 -19.77 -32.65 5.61
N ARG A 103 -19.56 -33.14 4.39
CA ARG A 103 -18.25 -33.21 3.73
C ARG A 103 -17.65 -31.82 3.57
N LEU A 104 -18.42 -30.87 3.02
CA LEU A 104 -17.99 -29.49 2.81
C LEU A 104 -17.70 -28.78 4.14
N PHE A 105 -18.55 -28.98 5.16
CA PHE A 105 -18.33 -28.44 6.50
C PHE A 105 -17.04 -28.97 7.13
N ALA A 106 -16.78 -30.28 7.01
CA ALA A 106 -15.55 -30.90 7.49
C ALA A 106 -14.29 -30.47 6.69
N GLN A 107 -14.44 -30.11 5.41
CA GLN A 107 -13.36 -29.52 4.62
C GLN A 107 -12.98 -28.13 5.15
N TRP A 108 -13.97 -27.28 5.41
CA TRP A 108 -13.74 -25.97 6.03
C TRP A 108 -13.08 -26.10 7.41
N GLN A 109 -13.52 -27.04 8.26
CA GLN A 109 -12.89 -27.25 9.58
C GLN A 109 -11.39 -27.59 9.50
N LYS A 110 -10.93 -28.22 8.40
CA LYS A 110 -9.51 -28.54 8.18
C LYS A 110 -8.72 -27.36 7.63
N ALA A 111 -9.37 -26.44 6.92
CA ALA A 111 -8.76 -25.25 6.34
C ALA A 111 -9.69 -24.03 6.54
N PRO A 112 -9.74 -23.45 7.77
CA PRO A 112 -10.73 -22.42 8.11
C PRO A 112 -10.65 -21.15 7.27
N ASP A 113 -9.49 -20.88 6.66
CA ASP A 113 -9.24 -19.72 5.80
C ASP A 113 -9.92 -19.85 4.41
N ASP A 114 -10.25 -21.08 3.96
CA ASP A 114 -10.98 -21.31 2.72
C ASP A 114 -12.47 -21.52 3.01
N LEU A 115 -13.28 -20.51 2.64
CA LEU A 115 -14.72 -20.48 2.88
C LEU A 115 -15.53 -20.98 1.69
N SER A 116 -14.88 -21.30 0.56
CA SER A 116 -15.57 -21.84 -0.61
C SER A 116 -16.40 -23.11 -0.31
N PRO A 117 -15.99 -24.02 0.61
CA PRO A 117 -16.83 -25.15 0.97
C PRO A 117 -18.12 -24.72 1.69
N LEU A 118 -18.04 -23.75 2.61
CA LEU A 118 -19.21 -23.25 3.33
C LEU A 118 -20.19 -22.53 2.40
N ALA A 119 -19.69 -21.70 1.49
CA ALA A 119 -20.52 -21.00 0.51
C ALA A 119 -21.31 -22.00 -0.36
N THR A 120 -20.65 -23.09 -0.77
CA THR A 120 -21.29 -24.18 -1.52
C THR A 120 -22.32 -24.91 -0.66
N ALA A 121 -21.97 -25.27 0.58
CA ALA A 121 -22.86 -26.00 1.50
C ALA A 121 -24.16 -25.21 1.77
N VAL A 122 -24.04 -23.92 2.09
CA VAL A 122 -25.18 -23.03 2.35
C VAL A 122 -26.05 -22.87 1.10
N SER A 123 -25.47 -22.85 -0.11
CA SER A 123 -26.26 -22.74 -1.35
C SER A 123 -27.24 -23.92 -1.55
N HIS A 124 -26.93 -25.09 -0.98
CA HIS A 124 -27.79 -26.27 -0.98
C HIS A 124 -28.87 -26.23 0.12
N TYR A 125 -28.72 -25.41 1.16
CA TYR A 125 -29.62 -25.34 2.30
C TYR A 125 -30.62 -24.16 2.17
N GLN A 126 -31.70 -24.35 1.39
CA GLN A 126 -32.66 -23.27 1.08
C GLN A 126 -33.91 -23.27 1.98
N ASP A 127 -34.64 -24.38 2.06
CA ASP A 127 -35.98 -24.42 2.69
C ASP A 127 -36.04 -25.28 3.98
N GLY A 128 -34.88 -25.71 4.51
CA GLY A 128 -34.78 -26.57 5.70
C GLY A 128 -34.86 -28.07 5.41
N PHE A 129 -34.67 -28.94 6.40
CA PHE A 129 -34.69 -30.40 6.19
C PHE A 129 -36.13 -30.95 6.07
N LEU A 130 -36.40 -31.67 4.97
CA LEU A 130 -37.70 -32.31 4.65
C LEU A 130 -38.90 -31.37 4.82
N THR A 131 -38.83 -30.19 4.20
CA THR A 131 -39.87 -29.17 4.27
C THR A 131 -41.22 -29.74 3.83
N GLY A 132 -42.28 -29.43 4.58
CA GLY A 132 -43.65 -29.87 4.25
C GLY A 132 -43.96 -31.36 4.48
N LEU A 133 -42.96 -32.19 4.82
CA LEU A 133 -43.18 -33.57 5.23
C LEU A 133 -43.51 -33.62 6.73
N HIS A 134 -44.75 -34.03 7.01
CA HIS A 134 -45.30 -34.19 8.36
C HIS A 134 -46.30 -35.36 8.33
N LEU A 135 -46.28 -36.22 9.34
CA LEU A 135 -47.12 -37.40 9.45
C LEU A 135 -47.85 -37.42 10.81
N PRO A 136 -49.06 -36.82 10.91
CA PRO A 136 -49.81 -36.73 12.17
C PRO A 136 -50.00 -38.09 12.89
N ASP A 137 -50.15 -39.17 12.11
CA ASP A 137 -50.34 -40.54 12.60
C ASP A 137 -48.99 -41.28 12.81
N SER A 138 -47.89 -40.56 13.03
CA SER A 138 -46.53 -41.12 13.23
C SER A 138 -45.64 -40.16 14.05
N PRO A 139 -45.98 -39.91 15.34
CA PRO A 139 -45.32 -38.91 16.18
C PRO A 139 -43.82 -39.17 16.40
N ASP A 140 -43.38 -40.43 16.48
CA ASP A 140 -41.96 -40.78 16.62
C ASP A 140 -41.13 -40.32 15.42
N PHE A 141 -41.70 -40.39 14.21
CA PHE A 141 -41.05 -39.87 13.01
C PHE A 141 -40.99 -38.35 13.00
N ASP A 142 -42.08 -37.67 13.35
CA ASP A 142 -42.09 -36.21 13.41
C ASP A 142 -41.09 -35.67 14.46
N ASN A 143 -40.95 -36.36 15.60
CA ASN A 143 -39.95 -36.04 16.62
C ASN A 143 -38.52 -36.19 16.06
N TRP A 144 -38.24 -37.26 15.32
CA TRP A 144 -36.95 -37.43 14.65
C TRP A 144 -36.68 -36.33 13.61
N VAL A 145 -37.67 -35.99 12.77
CA VAL A 145 -37.54 -34.90 11.79
C VAL A 145 -37.29 -33.56 12.49
N ALA A 146 -37.96 -33.29 13.61
CA ALA A 146 -37.74 -32.07 14.39
C ALA A 146 -36.29 -31.96 14.91
N LEU A 147 -35.73 -33.07 15.43
CA LEU A 147 -34.34 -33.13 15.88
C LEU A 147 -33.34 -32.93 14.73
N GLU A 148 -33.56 -33.56 13.57
CA GLU A 148 -32.70 -33.36 12.41
C GLU A 148 -32.80 -31.94 11.86
N ARG A 149 -34.01 -31.36 11.77
CA ARG A 149 -34.20 -29.95 11.36
C ARG A 149 -33.39 -29.01 12.24
N GLU A 150 -33.43 -29.19 13.56
CA GLU A 150 -32.65 -28.35 14.48
C GLU A 150 -31.15 -28.54 14.30
N ARG A 151 -30.68 -29.79 14.13
CA ARG A 151 -29.27 -30.10 13.85
C ARG A 151 -28.78 -29.39 12.59
N TRP A 152 -29.52 -29.51 11.47
CA TRP A 152 -29.13 -28.89 10.21
C TRP A 152 -29.22 -27.38 10.25
N ARG A 153 -30.25 -26.82 10.91
CA ARG A 153 -30.36 -25.38 11.18
C ARG A 153 -29.13 -24.87 11.91
N HIS A 154 -28.71 -25.54 12.99
CA HIS A 154 -27.52 -25.15 13.76
C HIS A 154 -26.24 -25.14 12.91
N MET A 155 -26.04 -26.16 12.06
CA MET A 155 -24.89 -26.21 11.14
C MET A 155 -24.94 -25.09 10.09
N ALA A 156 -26.11 -24.84 9.50
CA ALA A 156 -26.31 -23.78 8.50
C ALA A 156 -26.09 -22.39 9.11
N VAL A 157 -26.64 -22.13 10.30
CA VAL A 157 -26.43 -20.88 11.06
C VAL A 157 -24.94 -20.67 11.34
N THR A 158 -24.23 -21.71 11.77
CA THR A 158 -22.77 -21.64 12.00
C THR A 158 -22.01 -21.27 10.73
N ALA A 159 -22.34 -21.91 9.61
CA ALA A 159 -21.72 -21.63 8.31
C ALA A 159 -22.01 -20.19 7.84
N LEU A 160 -23.24 -19.73 7.97
CA LEU A 160 -23.67 -18.39 7.61
C LEU A 160 -22.97 -17.31 8.44
N TYR A 161 -22.81 -17.51 9.75
CA TYR A 161 -22.04 -16.58 10.58
C TYR A 161 -20.60 -16.43 10.11
N ALA A 162 -19.92 -17.54 9.77
CA ALA A 162 -18.56 -17.50 9.24
C ALA A 162 -18.48 -16.75 7.89
N LEU A 163 -19.42 -17.02 6.99
CA LEU A 163 -19.50 -16.35 5.69
C LEU A 163 -19.78 -14.84 5.82
N VAL A 164 -20.70 -14.44 6.70
CA VAL A 164 -21.00 -13.02 6.95
C VAL A 164 -19.80 -12.30 7.57
N ALA A 165 -19.14 -12.92 8.56
CA ALA A 165 -17.94 -12.36 9.18
C ALA A 165 -16.82 -12.15 8.15
N ALA A 166 -16.62 -13.12 7.25
CA ALA A 166 -15.64 -13.01 6.18
C ALA A 166 -16.03 -11.97 5.12
N ALA A 167 -17.32 -11.86 4.78
CA ALA A 167 -17.80 -10.83 3.87
C ALA A 167 -17.58 -9.41 4.45
N LEU A 168 -17.77 -9.24 5.77
CA LEU A 168 -17.42 -7.98 6.45
C LEU A 168 -15.92 -7.71 6.43
N TYR A 169 -15.09 -8.73 6.68
CA TYR A 169 -13.63 -8.61 6.67
C TYR A 169 -13.07 -8.29 5.27
N THR A 170 -13.55 -9.00 4.25
CA THR A 170 -13.15 -8.84 2.84
C THR A 170 -13.91 -7.73 2.10
N ARG A 171 -14.81 -7.03 2.80
CA ARG A 171 -15.63 -5.90 2.30
C ARG A 171 -16.58 -6.26 1.16
N GLN A 172 -16.97 -7.52 1.06
CA GLN A 172 -17.95 -8.00 0.09
C GLN A 172 -19.37 -7.83 0.67
N TYR A 173 -19.75 -6.59 0.99
CA TYR A 173 -20.97 -6.31 1.76
C TYR A 173 -22.27 -6.77 1.09
N GLU A 174 -22.33 -6.77 -0.25
CA GLU A 174 -23.50 -7.28 -0.98
C GLU A 174 -23.66 -8.79 -0.82
N MET A 175 -22.57 -9.54 -0.95
CA MET A 175 -22.57 -10.99 -0.70
C MET A 175 -22.89 -11.26 0.78
N GLY A 176 -22.34 -10.47 1.69
CA GLY A 176 -22.65 -10.51 3.12
C GLY A 176 -24.14 -10.32 3.42
N ARG A 177 -24.83 -9.39 2.73
CA ARG A 177 -26.29 -9.20 2.88
C ARG A 177 -27.07 -10.43 2.44
N GLN A 178 -26.66 -11.12 1.38
CA GLN A 178 -27.35 -12.34 0.95
C GLN A 178 -27.28 -13.42 2.04
N TYR A 179 -26.10 -13.66 2.61
CA TYR A 179 -25.94 -14.60 3.72
C TYR A 179 -26.66 -14.14 5.00
N ALA A 180 -26.57 -12.86 5.35
CA ALA A 180 -27.24 -12.34 6.54
C ALA A 180 -28.77 -12.38 6.42
N ALA A 181 -29.34 -12.22 5.22
CA ALA A 181 -30.78 -12.40 4.98
C ALA A 181 -31.22 -13.86 5.20
N GLN A 182 -30.43 -14.82 4.71
CA GLN A 182 -30.68 -16.25 4.99
C GLN A 182 -30.55 -16.54 6.49
N LEU A 183 -29.54 -15.98 7.15
CA LEU A 183 -29.34 -16.12 8.59
C LEU A 183 -30.53 -15.60 9.40
N LEU A 184 -31.06 -14.42 9.06
CA LEU A 184 -32.24 -13.86 9.71
C LEU A 184 -33.51 -14.69 9.46
N THR A 185 -33.56 -15.45 8.37
CA THR A 185 -34.65 -16.39 8.10
C THR A 185 -34.56 -17.63 9.00
N LEU A 186 -33.35 -18.13 9.25
CA LEU A 186 -33.10 -19.33 10.06
C LEU A 186 -33.04 -19.06 11.57
N ALA A 187 -32.70 -17.84 11.96
CA ALA A 187 -32.50 -17.43 13.34
C ALA A 187 -33.05 -16.01 13.61
N PRO A 188 -34.36 -15.78 13.38
CA PRO A 188 -34.98 -14.45 13.50
C PRO A 188 -34.98 -13.90 14.93
N LEU A 189 -34.82 -14.74 15.94
CA LEU A 189 -34.79 -14.32 17.36
C LEU A 189 -33.35 -14.22 17.90
N GLU A 190 -32.33 -14.56 17.11
CA GLU A 190 -30.94 -14.43 17.53
C GLU A 190 -30.42 -13.02 17.25
N GLU A 191 -30.23 -12.23 18.32
CA GLU A 191 -29.75 -10.86 18.23
C GLU A 191 -28.43 -10.69 17.46
N ALA A 192 -27.55 -11.70 17.54
CA ALA A 192 -26.29 -11.69 16.80
C ALA A 192 -26.50 -11.62 15.28
N ALA A 193 -27.58 -12.21 14.73
CA ALA A 193 -27.92 -12.10 13.31
C ALA A 193 -28.31 -10.67 12.93
N HIS A 194 -29.13 -10.03 13.76
CA HIS A 194 -29.51 -8.62 13.59
C HIS A 194 -28.30 -7.68 13.64
N ARG A 195 -27.37 -7.90 14.58
CA ARG A 195 -26.14 -7.10 14.66
C ARG A 195 -25.28 -7.21 13.40
N GLN A 196 -25.15 -8.40 12.83
CA GLN A 196 -24.41 -8.61 11.57
C GLN A 196 -25.07 -7.85 10.40
N TRP A 197 -26.40 -7.90 10.31
CA TRP A 197 -27.16 -7.12 9.32
C TRP A 197 -26.99 -5.60 9.50
N MET A 198 -27.10 -5.12 10.74
CA MET A 198 -26.87 -3.71 11.08
C MET A 198 -25.47 -3.26 10.68
N LEU A 199 -24.44 -4.07 10.97
CA LEU A 199 -23.07 -3.78 10.56
C LEU A 199 -22.93 -3.72 9.03
N LEU A 200 -23.48 -4.68 8.29
CA LEU A 200 -23.44 -4.67 6.81
C LEU A 200 -24.09 -3.40 6.23
N LEU A 201 -25.23 -2.97 6.78
CA LEU A 201 -25.90 -1.72 6.38
C LEU A 201 -25.03 -0.50 6.72
N ALA A 202 -24.52 -0.42 7.95
CA ALA A 202 -23.70 0.70 8.39
C ALA A 202 -22.40 0.82 7.57
N ARG A 203 -21.73 -0.30 7.26
CA ARG A 203 -20.53 -0.33 6.40
C ARG A 203 -20.79 0.18 5.00
N ARG A 204 -22.01 0.05 4.48
CA ARG A 204 -22.38 0.62 3.18
C ARG A 204 -22.75 2.11 3.22
N GLY A 205 -22.70 2.73 4.40
CA GLY A 205 -23.19 4.09 4.61
C GLY A 205 -24.71 4.18 4.78
N GLU A 206 -25.44 3.05 4.86
CA GLU A 206 -26.89 2.98 5.08
C GLU A 206 -27.23 3.02 6.58
N THR A 207 -26.65 3.98 7.32
CA THR A 207 -26.78 4.07 8.79
C THR A 207 -28.24 4.23 9.26
N ALA A 208 -29.05 5.00 8.53
CA ALA A 208 -30.48 5.13 8.80
C ALA A 208 -31.23 3.80 8.68
N ALA A 209 -30.88 2.97 7.69
CA ALA A 209 -31.46 1.64 7.55
C ALA A 209 -31.02 0.70 8.67
N ALA A 210 -29.76 0.82 9.13
CA ALA A 210 -29.25 0.05 10.25
C ALA A 210 -29.98 0.36 11.56
N LEU A 211 -30.24 1.65 11.84
CA LEU A 211 -31.01 2.08 13.01
C LEU A 211 -32.49 1.72 12.92
N ALA A 212 -33.08 1.77 11.71
CA ALA A 212 -34.43 1.25 11.49
C ALA A 212 -34.50 -0.26 11.75
N HIS A 213 -33.48 -1.02 11.36
CA HIS A 213 -33.41 -2.45 11.64
C HIS A 213 -33.23 -2.75 13.14
N TYR A 214 -32.48 -1.94 13.87
CA TYR A 214 -32.41 -2.03 15.33
C TYR A 214 -33.80 -1.88 15.96
N GLN A 215 -34.60 -0.90 15.53
CA GLN A 215 -35.97 -0.73 16.02
C GLN A 215 -36.86 -1.94 15.70
N GLN A 216 -36.69 -2.55 14.51
CA GLN A 216 -37.38 -3.80 14.15
C GLN A 216 -36.97 -4.97 15.05
N CYS A 217 -35.68 -5.12 15.34
CA CYS A 217 -35.17 -6.12 16.28
C CYS A 217 -35.78 -5.94 17.68
N CYS A 218 -35.82 -4.70 18.19
CA CYS A 218 -36.43 -4.40 19.49
C CYS A 218 -37.92 -4.78 19.52
N ALA A 219 -38.67 -4.44 18.48
CA ALA A 219 -40.09 -4.76 18.38
C ALA A 219 -40.32 -6.28 18.32
N LEU A 220 -39.51 -7.00 17.54
CA LEU A 220 -39.60 -8.46 17.40
C LEU A 220 -39.31 -9.17 18.73
N LEU A 221 -38.24 -8.81 19.43
CA LEU A 221 -37.89 -9.40 20.73
C LEU A 221 -38.95 -9.12 21.79
N ALA A 222 -39.50 -7.89 21.81
CA ALA A 222 -40.56 -7.53 22.73
C ALA A 222 -41.86 -8.33 22.44
N GLN A 223 -42.19 -8.54 21.16
CA GLN A 223 -43.39 -9.26 20.74
C GLN A 223 -43.28 -10.77 21.01
N GLU A 224 -42.17 -11.40 20.61
CA GLU A 224 -42.05 -12.87 20.61
C GLU A 224 -41.49 -13.42 21.93
N LEU A 225 -40.65 -12.64 22.64
CA LEU A 225 -39.96 -13.09 23.84
C LEU A 225 -40.27 -12.23 25.08
N GLY A 226 -40.86 -11.04 24.92
CA GLY A 226 -41.13 -10.13 26.04
C GLY A 226 -39.87 -9.54 26.68
N VAL A 227 -38.74 -9.52 25.97
CA VAL A 227 -37.45 -9.05 26.48
C VAL A 227 -36.96 -7.80 25.73
N THR A 228 -36.08 -7.03 26.38
CA THR A 228 -35.31 -5.95 25.74
C THR A 228 -34.02 -6.51 25.11
N PRO A 229 -33.47 -5.85 24.08
CA PRO A 229 -32.21 -6.28 23.47
C PRO A 229 -31.04 -6.31 24.44
N THR A 230 -30.07 -7.17 24.18
CA THR A 230 -28.79 -7.27 24.88
C THR A 230 -27.97 -5.99 24.79
N ALA A 231 -27.07 -5.78 25.76
CA ALA A 231 -26.16 -4.65 25.80
C ALA A 231 -25.33 -4.50 24.51
N GLU A 232 -24.87 -5.61 23.92
CA GLU A 232 -24.10 -5.61 22.67
C GLU A 232 -24.88 -5.01 21.48
N THR A 233 -26.19 -5.28 21.42
CA THR A 233 -27.08 -4.77 20.37
C THR A 233 -27.36 -3.28 20.58
N VAL A 234 -27.61 -2.87 21.83
CA VAL A 234 -27.79 -1.46 22.22
C VAL A 234 -26.52 -0.66 21.94
N ASP A 235 -25.35 -1.17 22.32
CA ASP A 235 -24.05 -0.53 22.11
C ASP A 235 -23.73 -0.35 20.62
N LEU A 236 -24.07 -1.34 19.78
CA LEU A 236 -23.91 -1.20 18.33
C LEU A 236 -24.81 -0.09 17.76
N ALA A 237 -26.08 -0.04 18.17
CA ALA A 237 -26.99 1.02 17.75
C ALA A 237 -26.47 2.40 18.17
N ALA A 238 -26.02 2.55 19.42
CA ALA A 238 -25.42 3.78 19.92
C ALA A 238 -24.17 4.18 19.12
N ARG A 239 -23.27 3.23 18.78
CA ARG A 239 -22.11 3.50 17.92
C ARG A 239 -22.54 4.01 16.54
N ILE A 240 -23.55 3.41 15.91
CA ILE A 240 -24.08 3.86 14.62
C ILE A 240 -24.70 5.26 14.75
N GLU A 241 -25.45 5.56 15.82
CA GLU A 241 -25.99 6.90 16.08
C GLU A 241 -24.88 7.95 16.21
N THR A 242 -23.81 7.63 16.94
CA THR A 242 -22.67 8.55 17.08
C THR A 242 -21.96 8.81 15.75
N ALA A 243 -21.86 7.80 14.88
CA ALA A 243 -21.30 7.97 13.54
C ALA A 243 -22.14 8.92 12.68
N VAL A 244 -23.48 8.90 12.83
CA VAL A 244 -24.39 9.83 12.14
C VAL A 244 -24.25 11.24 12.70
N ALA A 245 -24.11 11.39 14.03
CA ALA A 245 -23.98 12.69 14.69
C ALA A 245 -22.65 13.40 14.36
N HIS A 246 -21.60 12.64 14.04
CA HIS A 246 -20.27 13.15 13.73
C HIS A 246 -19.83 12.73 12.31
N PRO A 247 -20.38 13.34 11.26
CA PRO A 247 -20.08 12.96 9.89
C PRO A 247 -18.59 13.16 9.57
N PRO A 248 -18.01 12.29 8.71
CA PRO A 248 -16.61 12.42 8.28
C PRO A 248 -16.41 13.75 7.54
N ASN A 249 -15.26 14.39 7.77
CA ASN A 249 -14.90 15.69 7.21
C ASN A 249 -13.82 15.60 6.11
N LEU A 250 -13.73 14.45 5.42
CA LEU A 250 -12.69 14.18 4.44
C LEU A 250 -12.78 15.13 3.23
N PRO A 251 -11.74 15.92 2.93
CA PRO A 251 -11.73 16.80 1.75
C PRO A 251 -11.89 16.02 0.44
N ILE A 252 -12.66 16.58 -0.51
CA ILE A 252 -12.80 16.06 -1.86
C ILE A 252 -11.87 16.85 -2.79
N PRO A 253 -10.81 16.23 -3.35
CA PRO A 253 -9.92 16.93 -4.26
C PRO A 253 -10.61 17.24 -5.59
N GLN A 254 -10.35 18.44 -6.13
CA GLN A 254 -10.96 18.91 -7.38
C GLN A 254 -10.25 18.44 -8.66
N THR A 255 -9.20 17.62 -8.52
CA THR A 255 -8.33 17.24 -9.64
C THR A 255 -7.98 15.76 -9.56
N PRO A 256 -7.84 15.07 -10.71
CA PRO A 256 -7.58 13.63 -10.73
C PRO A 256 -6.27 13.30 -10.02
N PHE A 257 -6.24 12.16 -9.33
CA PHE A 257 -5.03 11.61 -8.73
C PHE A 257 -4.27 10.81 -9.78
N ILE A 258 -2.94 10.97 -9.86
CA ILE A 258 -2.12 10.41 -10.94
C ILE A 258 -0.98 9.58 -10.34
N GLY A 259 -0.93 8.30 -10.74
CA GLY A 259 0.14 7.37 -10.38
C GLY A 259 0.12 6.93 -8.91
N ARG A 260 1.30 6.58 -8.38
CA ARG A 260 1.54 6.13 -6.99
C ARG A 260 0.84 4.82 -6.59
N HIS A 261 0.63 3.91 -7.53
CA HIS A 261 0.01 2.61 -7.25
C HIS A 261 0.77 1.78 -6.21
N ARG A 262 2.10 1.86 -6.19
CA ARG A 262 2.94 1.14 -5.23
C ARG A 262 2.73 1.68 -3.81
N GLU A 263 2.75 2.99 -3.64
CA GLU A 263 2.56 3.63 -2.35
C GLU A 263 1.13 3.44 -1.85
N LEU A 264 0.12 3.54 -2.72
CA LEU A 264 -1.27 3.23 -2.37
C LEU A 264 -1.40 1.78 -1.87
N ALA A 265 -0.88 0.81 -2.61
CA ALA A 265 -0.93 -0.59 -2.20
C ALA A 265 -0.24 -0.81 -0.85
N ALA A 266 0.91 -0.17 -0.62
CA ALA A 266 1.60 -0.23 0.66
C ALA A 266 0.77 0.38 1.80
N ILE A 267 0.14 1.53 1.57
CA ILE A 267 -0.76 2.16 2.57
C ILE A 267 -1.93 1.23 2.88
N GLN A 268 -2.58 0.67 1.86
CA GLN A 268 -3.71 -0.24 2.05
C GLN A 268 -3.30 -1.47 2.87
N GLN A 269 -2.17 -2.09 2.52
CA GLN A 269 -1.62 -3.24 3.23
C GLN A 269 -1.33 -2.93 4.70
N GLN A 270 -0.72 -1.78 4.99
CA GLN A 270 -0.45 -1.37 6.37
C GLN A 270 -1.74 -1.06 7.13
N LEU A 271 -2.70 -0.37 6.50
CA LEU A 271 -4.00 -0.10 7.13
C LEU A 271 -4.84 -1.37 7.35
N ASP A 272 -4.60 -2.45 6.62
CA ASP A 272 -5.23 -3.76 6.86
C ASP A 272 -4.62 -4.49 8.06
N ASP A 273 -3.34 -4.27 8.39
CA ASP A 273 -2.69 -4.88 9.55
C ASP A 273 -3.25 -4.29 10.86
N PRO A 274 -3.90 -5.08 11.75
CA PRO A 274 -4.40 -4.60 13.03
C PRO A 274 -3.32 -4.01 13.94
N ALA A 275 -2.05 -4.44 13.80
CA ALA A 275 -0.93 -3.93 14.56
C ALA A 275 -0.46 -2.54 14.10
N CYS A 276 -0.74 -2.16 12.85
CA CYS A 276 -0.43 -0.84 12.32
C CYS A 276 -1.49 0.17 12.77
N ARG A 277 -1.12 0.99 13.77
CA ARG A 277 -2.01 1.98 14.40
C ARG A 277 -1.56 3.42 14.19
N LEU A 278 -0.29 3.63 13.90
CA LEU A 278 0.28 4.89 13.44
C LEU A 278 1.06 4.64 12.15
N LEU A 279 0.57 5.18 11.05
CA LEU A 279 1.23 5.16 9.75
C LEU A 279 1.59 6.59 9.36
N THR A 280 2.87 6.87 9.16
CA THR A 280 3.35 8.19 8.75
C THR A 280 3.87 8.12 7.32
N LEU A 281 3.27 8.93 6.44
CA LEU A 281 3.81 9.23 5.12
C LEU A 281 4.89 10.29 5.30
N VAL A 282 6.13 9.93 5.02
CA VAL A 282 7.30 10.78 5.24
C VAL A 282 7.91 11.15 3.90
N GLY A 283 8.35 12.40 3.73
CA GLY A 283 8.97 12.84 2.49
C GLY A 283 9.05 14.36 2.37
N PRO A 284 9.72 14.90 1.35
CA PRO A 284 9.92 16.33 1.21
C PRO A 284 8.60 17.11 1.04
N GLY A 285 8.64 18.41 1.31
CA GLY A 285 7.51 19.31 1.04
C GLY A 285 7.14 19.32 -0.46
N GLY A 286 5.84 19.46 -0.77
CA GLY A 286 5.36 19.49 -2.16
C GLY A 286 5.36 18.13 -2.90
N ILE A 287 5.78 17.05 -2.24
CA ILE A 287 5.85 15.71 -2.85
C ILE A 287 4.47 15.05 -3.02
N GLY A 288 3.41 15.60 -2.43
CA GLY A 288 2.04 15.11 -2.58
C GLY A 288 1.56 14.13 -1.50
N LYS A 289 2.21 14.08 -0.32
CA LYS A 289 1.80 13.22 0.81
C LYS A 289 0.34 13.42 1.21
N SER A 290 -0.11 14.67 1.35
CA SER A 290 -1.50 15.02 1.68
C SER A 290 -2.49 14.49 0.65
N ARG A 291 -2.17 14.64 -0.65
CA ARG A 291 -2.98 14.09 -1.75
C ARG A 291 -3.01 12.57 -1.73
N LEU A 292 -1.89 11.92 -1.43
CA LEU A 292 -1.78 10.47 -1.32
C LEU A 292 -2.59 9.92 -0.13
N ALA A 293 -2.48 10.55 1.05
CA ALA A 293 -3.23 10.16 2.24
C ALA A 293 -4.75 10.32 2.03
N LEU A 294 -5.18 11.46 1.46
CA LEU A 294 -6.59 11.69 1.14
C LEU A 294 -7.12 10.66 0.14
N HIS A 295 -6.36 10.33 -0.90
CA HIS A 295 -6.79 9.35 -1.89
C HIS A 295 -6.88 7.93 -1.29
N ALA A 296 -5.87 7.52 -0.51
CA ALA A 296 -5.89 6.23 0.19
C ALA A 296 -7.08 6.12 1.16
N ALA A 297 -7.42 7.22 1.84
CA ALA A 297 -8.58 7.29 2.71
C ALA A 297 -9.91 7.21 1.94
N GLN A 298 -10.01 7.85 0.78
CA GLN A 298 -11.22 7.80 -0.05
C GLN A 298 -11.58 6.36 -0.48
N GLU A 299 -10.58 5.52 -0.71
CA GLU A 299 -10.78 4.08 -1.01
C GLU A 299 -11.29 3.27 0.20
N ARG A 300 -11.32 3.86 1.40
CA ARG A 300 -11.63 3.20 2.68
C ARG A 300 -12.78 3.85 3.46
N VAL A 301 -13.56 4.75 2.85
CA VAL A 301 -14.63 5.51 3.56
C VAL A 301 -15.62 4.60 4.29
N VAL A 302 -15.83 3.39 3.78
CA VAL A 302 -16.74 2.35 4.30
C VAL A 302 -16.14 1.48 5.41
N ASP A 303 -14.83 1.52 5.59
CA ASP A 303 -14.09 0.60 6.48
C ASP A 303 -14.10 1.01 7.94
N TYR A 304 -14.61 2.20 8.25
CA TYR A 304 -14.55 2.76 9.60
C TYR A 304 -15.95 3.18 10.01
N LEU A 305 -16.49 2.55 11.06
CA LEU A 305 -17.86 2.80 11.50
C LEU A 305 -18.12 4.27 11.83
N HIS A 306 -17.16 4.95 12.46
CA HIS A 306 -17.25 6.38 12.80
C HIS A 306 -16.56 7.28 11.77
N GLY A 307 -16.26 6.72 10.60
CA GLY A 307 -15.73 7.42 9.44
C GLY A 307 -14.24 7.75 9.51
N ILE A 308 -13.81 8.53 8.52
CA ILE A 308 -12.45 9.04 8.39
C ILE A 308 -12.48 10.54 8.58
N HIS A 309 -11.60 11.04 9.45
CA HIS A 309 -11.54 12.45 9.81
C HIS A 309 -10.18 13.05 9.45
N PHE A 310 -10.19 14.23 8.86
CA PHE A 310 -9.01 15.00 8.48
C PHE A 310 -8.79 16.16 9.44
N VAL A 311 -7.54 16.32 9.89
CA VAL A 311 -7.09 17.45 10.70
C VAL A 311 -5.83 18.01 10.06
N SER A 312 -5.87 19.28 9.64
CA SER A 312 -4.67 19.99 9.21
C SER A 312 -4.03 20.68 10.41
N LEU A 313 -2.76 20.33 10.66
CA LEU A 313 -1.95 20.92 11.73
C LEU A 313 -1.20 22.17 11.27
N ALA A 314 -1.38 22.63 10.03
CA ALA A 314 -0.64 23.75 9.45
C ALA A 314 -0.83 25.10 10.18
N SER A 315 -1.89 25.25 10.98
CA SER A 315 -2.18 26.44 11.79
C SER A 315 -1.86 26.25 13.28
N LEU A 316 -1.26 25.13 13.68
CA LEU A 316 -0.94 24.86 15.07
C LEU A 316 0.31 25.64 15.49
N GLU A 317 0.12 26.62 16.39
CA GLU A 317 1.22 27.48 16.85
C GLU A 317 1.72 27.12 18.26
N THR A 318 0.87 26.52 19.10
CA THR A 318 1.18 26.19 20.50
C THR A 318 0.64 24.83 20.89
N ALA A 319 1.33 24.13 21.80
CA ALA A 319 0.90 22.82 22.31
C ALA A 319 -0.52 22.83 22.90
N VAL A 320 -0.90 23.90 23.60
CA VAL A 320 -2.21 24.01 24.28
C VAL A 320 -3.37 24.04 23.28
N ALA A 321 -3.14 24.52 22.05
CA ALA A 321 -4.16 24.59 21.00
C ALA A 321 -4.44 23.24 20.32
N PHE A 322 -3.61 22.21 20.56
CA PHE A 322 -3.71 20.93 19.86
C PHE A 322 -5.01 20.17 20.18
N ILE A 323 -5.33 20.01 21.46
CA ILE A 323 -6.53 19.26 21.88
C ILE A 323 -7.83 19.96 21.42
N PRO A 324 -8.01 21.28 21.59
CA PRO A 324 -9.15 21.98 21.02
C PRO A 324 -9.26 21.85 19.49
N MET A 325 -8.13 21.87 18.77
CA MET A 325 -8.11 21.69 17.31
C MET A 325 -8.60 20.30 16.90
N LEU A 326 -8.12 19.24 17.56
CA LEU A 326 -8.62 17.87 17.33
C LEU A 326 -10.12 17.77 17.63
N ALA A 327 -10.55 18.26 18.80
CA ALA A 327 -11.94 18.21 19.21
C ALA A 327 -12.86 18.94 18.22
N ALA A 328 -12.46 20.13 17.76
CA ALA A 328 -13.21 20.90 16.77
C ALA A 328 -13.32 20.17 15.42
N ALA A 329 -12.22 19.61 14.92
CA ALA A 329 -12.23 18.87 13.65
C ALA A 329 -13.10 17.60 13.72
N LEU A 330 -13.17 16.97 14.90
CA LEU A 330 -13.95 15.76 15.18
C LEU A 330 -15.40 16.06 15.60
N ASN A 331 -15.79 17.34 15.69
CA ASN A 331 -17.06 17.80 16.23
C ASN A 331 -17.36 17.26 17.64
N ILE A 332 -16.33 17.12 18.48
CA ILE A 332 -16.44 16.65 19.87
C ILE A 332 -16.54 17.88 20.79
N PRO A 333 -17.67 18.09 21.50
CA PRO A 333 -17.81 19.20 22.42
C PRO A 333 -16.92 18.99 23.66
N LEU A 334 -16.22 20.04 24.06
CA LEU A 334 -15.47 20.08 25.31
C LEU A 334 -16.28 20.90 26.33
N ASP A 335 -16.87 20.22 27.30
CA ASP A 335 -17.84 20.83 28.23
C ASP A 335 -17.20 21.48 29.47
N GLY A 336 -15.87 21.37 29.60
CA GLY A 336 -15.08 21.93 30.69
C GLY A 336 -15.21 21.23 32.05
N LYS A 337 -15.98 20.13 32.17
CA LYS A 337 -16.14 19.40 33.44
C LYS A 337 -14.90 18.60 33.83
N GLN A 338 -14.11 18.18 32.85
CA GLN A 338 -12.85 17.45 32.98
C GLN A 338 -11.77 18.11 32.12
N ALA A 339 -10.52 17.68 32.29
CA ALA A 339 -9.43 18.14 31.43
C ALA A 339 -9.75 17.82 29.95
N PRO A 340 -9.51 18.73 28.99
CA PRO A 340 -9.82 18.52 27.57
C PRO A 340 -9.26 17.21 26.99
N GLU A 341 -8.06 16.80 27.42
CA GLU A 341 -7.45 15.53 27.03
C GLU A 341 -8.30 14.33 27.44
N GLU A 342 -8.79 14.30 28.68
CA GLU A 342 -9.60 13.20 29.22
C GLU A 342 -10.94 13.11 28.50
N GLN A 343 -11.56 14.26 28.21
CA GLN A 343 -12.82 14.30 27.45
C GLN A 343 -12.64 13.75 26.03
N LEU A 344 -11.58 14.16 25.33
CA LEU A 344 -11.28 13.69 23.99
C LEU A 344 -10.96 12.19 23.99
N LEU A 345 -10.17 11.71 24.96
CA LEU A 345 -9.85 10.29 25.12
C LEU A 345 -11.11 9.46 25.38
N ALA A 346 -11.98 9.91 26.29
CA ALA A 346 -13.25 9.23 26.58
C ALA A 346 -14.16 9.17 25.35
N ALA A 347 -14.24 10.25 24.58
CA ALA A 347 -15.05 10.32 23.36
C ALA A 347 -14.52 9.43 22.23
N LEU A 348 -13.19 9.28 22.11
CA LEU A 348 -12.55 8.50 21.06
C LEU A 348 -12.37 7.01 21.40
N ARG A 349 -12.34 6.65 22.68
CA ARG A 349 -12.15 5.27 23.16
C ARG A 349 -13.06 4.22 22.49
N PRO A 350 -14.38 4.43 22.33
CA PRO A 350 -15.26 3.46 21.68
C PRO A 350 -15.32 3.60 20.15
N ARG A 351 -14.59 4.56 19.55
CA ARG A 351 -14.70 4.87 18.12
C ARG A 351 -13.74 4.05 17.28
N GLU A 352 -14.31 3.30 16.34
CA GLU A 352 -13.62 2.73 15.19
C GLU A 352 -13.52 3.79 14.08
N MET A 353 -12.33 4.37 13.90
CA MET A 353 -12.10 5.46 12.95
C MET A 353 -10.65 5.54 12.47
N LEU A 354 -10.46 6.22 11.34
CA LEU A 354 -9.16 6.66 10.84
C LEU A 354 -9.04 8.17 11.00
N LEU A 355 -7.96 8.62 11.63
CA LEU A 355 -7.63 10.03 11.77
C LEU A 355 -6.46 10.37 10.84
N ILE A 356 -6.69 11.27 9.90
CA ILE A 356 -5.65 11.83 9.04
C ILE A 356 -5.09 13.08 9.69
N LEU A 357 -3.80 13.06 10.03
CA LEU A 357 -3.08 14.22 10.56
C LEU A 357 -2.17 14.79 9.48
N ASP A 358 -2.57 15.89 8.86
CA ASP A 358 -1.78 16.56 7.84
C ASP A 358 -0.82 17.57 8.48
N ASN A 359 0.40 17.69 7.93
CA ASN A 359 1.47 18.55 8.48
C ASN A 359 1.95 18.16 9.88
N GLY A 360 2.12 16.86 10.10
CA GLY A 360 2.63 16.25 11.33
C GLY A 360 3.92 16.86 11.86
N GLU A 361 4.81 17.35 10.99
CA GLU A 361 6.05 18.03 11.39
C GLU A 361 5.82 19.23 12.31
N THR A 362 4.61 19.81 12.28
CA THR A 362 4.24 20.92 13.15
C THR A 362 4.14 20.50 14.61
N LEU A 363 3.95 19.21 14.93
CA LEU A 363 4.02 18.68 16.30
C LEU A 363 5.45 18.49 16.80
N LEU A 364 6.45 18.50 15.90
CA LEU A 364 7.85 18.27 16.26
C LEU A 364 8.61 19.57 16.56
N THR A 365 7.94 20.72 16.45
CA THR A 365 8.56 22.02 16.77
C THR A 365 8.66 22.23 18.27
N ALA A 366 9.63 23.03 18.71
CA ALA A 366 9.83 23.34 20.13
C ALA A 366 8.56 23.92 20.82
N ALA A 367 7.70 24.62 20.08
CA ALA A 367 6.48 25.24 20.62
C ALA A 367 5.32 24.23 20.85
N THR A 368 5.40 23.05 20.25
CA THR A 368 4.31 22.08 20.14
C THR A 368 4.71 20.66 20.57
N LEU A 369 6.01 20.40 20.79
CA LEU A 369 6.54 19.06 21.07
C LEU A 369 5.87 18.39 22.28
N SER A 370 5.48 19.16 23.31
CA SER A 370 4.76 18.60 24.47
C SER A 370 3.37 18.07 24.14
N ALA A 371 2.76 18.51 23.03
CA ALA A 371 1.49 17.96 22.55
C ALA A 371 1.67 16.63 21.80
N ALA A 372 2.87 16.35 21.29
CA ALA A 372 3.16 15.16 20.51
C ALA A 372 3.01 13.86 21.35
N ASP A 373 3.31 13.93 22.65
CA ASP A 373 3.16 12.83 23.63
C ASP A 373 1.70 12.37 23.80
N PHE A 374 0.72 13.18 23.36
CA PHE A 374 -0.67 12.79 23.39
C PHE A 374 -1.00 11.69 22.38
N LEU A 375 -0.31 11.62 21.24
CA LEU A 375 -0.62 10.64 20.19
C LEU A 375 -0.41 9.17 20.65
N PRO A 376 0.71 8.79 21.28
CA PRO A 376 0.87 7.45 21.84
C PRO A 376 -0.19 7.12 22.91
N ARG A 377 -0.51 8.06 23.79
CA ARG A 377 -1.55 7.89 24.82
C ARG A 377 -2.93 7.67 24.20
N LEU A 378 -3.25 8.45 23.17
CA LEU A 378 -4.49 8.35 22.42
C LEU A 378 -4.62 6.97 21.75
N LEU A 379 -3.58 6.51 21.07
CA LEU A 379 -3.56 5.17 20.49
C LEU A 379 -3.71 4.10 21.57
N GLN A 380 -3.01 4.20 22.70
CA GLN A 380 -3.14 3.22 23.78
C GLN A 380 -4.57 3.11 24.34
N GLN A 381 -5.29 4.23 24.47
CA GLN A 381 -6.63 4.24 25.08
C GLN A 381 -7.79 4.03 24.11
N ALA A 382 -7.59 4.27 22.81
CA ALA A 382 -8.61 4.09 21.78
C ALA A 382 -8.23 2.94 20.83
N PRO A 383 -8.43 1.65 21.19
CA PRO A 383 -7.84 0.50 20.48
C PRO A 383 -8.30 0.35 19.02
N GLN A 384 -9.45 0.92 18.66
CA GLN A 384 -10.00 0.88 17.29
C GLN A 384 -9.67 2.13 16.46
N LEU A 385 -8.90 3.07 17.02
CA LEU A 385 -8.38 4.23 16.30
C LEU A 385 -7.08 3.88 15.57
N LYS A 386 -7.02 4.28 14.30
CA LYS A 386 -5.78 4.35 13.52
C LYS A 386 -5.48 5.80 13.14
N ILE A 387 -4.20 6.13 13.01
CA ILE A 387 -3.72 7.45 12.57
C ILE A 387 -2.92 7.29 11.29
N LEU A 388 -3.29 8.03 10.25
CA LEU A 388 -2.51 8.23 9.03
C LEU A 388 -1.98 9.66 9.02
N ALA A 389 -0.71 9.85 9.32
CA ALA A 389 -0.09 11.16 9.33
C ALA A 389 0.64 11.45 8.01
N THR A 390 0.69 12.72 7.62
CA THR A 390 1.64 13.21 6.61
C THR A 390 2.65 14.09 7.30
N SER A 391 3.93 13.88 7.04
CA SER A 391 4.99 14.65 7.68
C SER A 391 6.21 14.83 6.79
N GLN A 392 6.94 15.92 7.00
CA GLN A 392 8.30 16.06 6.46
C GLN A 392 9.35 15.36 7.33
N GLU A 393 9.01 15.05 8.57
CA GLU A 393 9.92 14.45 9.54
C GLU A 393 9.26 13.26 10.25
N ARG A 394 10.04 12.22 10.55
CA ARG A 394 9.57 11.05 11.31
C ARG A 394 9.21 11.47 12.74
N PHE A 395 8.12 10.94 13.31
CA PHE A 395 7.81 11.23 14.71
C PHE A 395 8.76 10.51 15.68
N ASN A 396 9.31 9.37 15.26
CA ASN A 396 10.12 8.46 16.07
C ASN A 396 9.36 7.89 17.27
N PHE A 397 8.05 7.68 17.13
CA PHE A 397 7.24 7.05 18.17
C PHE A 397 7.35 5.51 18.14
N PRO A 398 7.27 4.84 19.30
CA PRO A 398 7.14 3.39 19.32
C PRO A 398 5.88 2.92 18.58
N GLY A 399 6.04 1.98 17.64
CA GLY A 399 4.93 1.48 16.82
C GLY A 399 4.55 2.37 15.64
N GLU A 400 5.37 3.38 15.30
CA GLU A 400 5.24 4.14 14.07
C GLU A 400 5.69 3.31 12.85
N TYR A 401 4.79 3.14 11.89
CA TYR A 401 5.08 2.57 10.58
C TYR A 401 5.38 3.71 9.60
N ILE A 402 6.47 3.59 8.85
CA ILE A 402 6.93 4.62 7.91
C ILE A 402 6.73 4.17 6.48
N ILE A 403 6.15 5.05 5.66
CA ILE A 403 6.22 4.95 4.19
C ILE A 403 6.92 6.21 3.68
N ASP A 404 8.12 6.03 3.15
CA ASP A 404 8.85 7.09 2.46
C ASP A 404 8.18 7.39 1.10
N VAL A 405 7.89 8.65 0.84
CA VAL A 405 7.19 9.15 -0.34
C VAL A 405 8.15 9.97 -1.18
N ASP A 406 8.54 9.40 -2.31
CA ASP A 406 9.43 10.00 -3.29
C ASP A 406 8.69 10.78 -4.38
N GLY A 407 9.47 11.46 -5.24
CA GLY A 407 8.97 12.07 -6.49
C GLY A 407 8.29 11.05 -7.39
N LEU A 408 7.40 11.54 -8.26
CA LEU A 408 6.73 10.68 -9.22
C LEU A 408 7.75 9.97 -10.13
N PRO A 409 7.50 8.71 -10.51
CA PRO A 409 8.36 7.95 -11.39
C PRO A 409 8.76 8.75 -12.64
N LEU A 410 10.08 8.93 -12.79
CA LEU A 410 10.68 9.60 -13.92
C LEU A 410 10.77 8.65 -15.12
N PRO A 411 10.68 9.16 -16.35
CA PRO A 411 10.78 8.33 -17.56
C PRO A 411 12.19 7.74 -17.70
N THR A 412 12.28 6.41 -17.67
CA THR A 412 13.52 5.66 -17.98
C THR A 412 13.72 5.50 -19.47
N ARG A 413 12.65 5.26 -20.26
CA ARG A 413 12.60 5.27 -21.73
C ARG A 413 11.19 5.66 -22.22
N GLY A 414 11.09 6.51 -23.25
CA GLY A 414 9.79 6.94 -23.79
C GLY A 414 9.05 7.95 -22.91
N ALA A 415 7.78 8.24 -23.25
CA ALA A 415 6.95 9.26 -22.59
C ALA A 415 5.97 8.71 -21.54
N ASP A 416 6.03 7.42 -21.24
CA ASP A 416 5.12 6.77 -20.31
C ASP A 416 5.67 6.86 -18.88
N SER A 417 5.24 7.89 -18.15
CA SER A 417 5.57 8.06 -16.73
C SER A 417 4.52 8.92 -16.03
N ALA A 418 4.30 8.66 -14.73
CA ALA A 418 3.32 9.42 -13.94
C ALA A 418 3.66 10.92 -13.86
N ALA A 419 4.95 11.27 -13.88
CA ALA A 419 5.41 12.66 -13.91
C ALA A 419 4.99 13.37 -15.21
N ILE A 420 5.17 12.72 -16.37
CA ILE A 420 4.74 13.26 -17.67
C ILE A 420 3.21 13.35 -17.73
N ALA A 421 2.51 12.32 -17.28
CA ALA A 421 1.05 12.32 -17.23
C ALA A 421 0.52 13.49 -16.39
N LEU A 422 1.10 13.74 -15.21
CA LEU A 422 0.75 14.90 -14.39
C LEU A 422 1.03 16.21 -15.13
N PHE A 423 2.19 16.37 -15.76
CA PHE A 423 2.50 17.55 -16.55
C PHE A 423 1.43 17.78 -17.62
N CYS A 424 1.10 16.76 -18.41
CA CYS A 424 0.12 16.87 -19.49
C CYS A 424 -1.28 17.23 -18.96
N THR A 425 -1.76 16.54 -17.92
CA THR A 425 -3.06 16.86 -17.31
C THR A 425 -3.14 18.30 -16.82
N ARG A 426 -2.04 18.83 -16.27
CA ARG A 426 -1.96 20.21 -15.78
C ARG A 426 -1.77 21.22 -16.90
N ALA A 427 -0.99 20.88 -17.92
CA ALA A 427 -0.77 21.70 -19.10
C ALA A 427 -2.08 21.94 -19.86
N THR A 428 -2.96 20.93 -19.96
CA THR A 428 -4.30 21.09 -20.56
C THR A 428 -5.18 22.10 -19.81
N LEU A 429 -4.99 22.28 -18.50
CA LEU A 429 -5.70 23.33 -17.73
C LEU A 429 -5.14 24.73 -18.02
N ALA A 430 -3.86 24.84 -18.36
CA ALA A 430 -3.21 26.10 -18.72
C ALA A 430 -3.40 26.46 -20.21
N GLN A 431 -3.43 25.45 -21.08
CA GLN A 431 -3.59 25.51 -22.53
C GLN A 431 -4.49 24.34 -23.00
N PRO A 432 -5.81 24.56 -23.21
CA PRO A 432 -6.76 23.49 -23.54
C PRO A 432 -6.40 22.64 -24.77
N ASP A 433 -5.75 23.23 -25.77
CA ASP A 433 -5.35 22.55 -27.02
C ASP A 433 -4.00 21.83 -26.93
N PHE A 434 -3.40 21.77 -25.74
CA PHE A 434 -2.10 21.13 -25.55
C PHE A 434 -2.15 19.62 -25.82
N ILE A 435 -1.26 19.14 -26.68
CA ILE A 435 -1.08 17.73 -27.00
C ILE A 435 0.40 17.34 -26.85
N LEU A 436 0.65 16.19 -26.22
CA LEU A 436 1.98 15.61 -26.14
C LEU A 436 2.40 15.08 -27.51
N THR A 437 3.56 15.52 -28.00
CA THR A 437 4.11 15.14 -29.31
C THR A 437 5.55 14.63 -29.17
N PRO A 438 6.07 13.88 -30.17
CA PRO A 438 7.48 13.49 -30.19
C PRO A 438 8.46 14.67 -30.13
N ALA A 439 8.04 15.87 -30.57
CA ALA A 439 8.86 17.08 -30.56
C ALA A 439 8.97 17.73 -29.16
N ASN A 440 7.87 17.78 -28.40
CA ASN A 440 7.87 18.42 -27.07
C ASN A 440 8.17 17.45 -25.91
N GLY A 441 8.02 16.15 -26.11
CA GLY A 441 8.27 15.11 -25.11
C GLY A 441 9.67 15.14 -24.45
N PRO A 442 10.77 15.35 -25.21
CA PRO A 442 12.11 15.46 -24.62
C PRO A 442 12.27 16.65 -23.67
N ALA A 443 11.67 17.79 -23.99
CA ALA A 443 11.69 18.97 -23.12
C ALA A 443 10.89 18.73 -21.82
N ILE A 444 9.69 18.14 -21.92
CA ILE A 444 8.87 17.78 -20.76
C ILE A 444 9.58 16.75 -19.85
N THR A 445 10.25 15.77 -20.46
CA THR A 445 11.09 14.80 -19.75
C THR A 445 12.21 15.52 -18.98
N THR A 446 12.81 16.54 -19.59
CA THR A 446 13.88 17.35 -18.97
C THR A 446 13.33 18.15 -17.80
N ILE A 447 12.16 18.80 -17.95
CA ILE A 447 11.46 19.48 -16.86
C ILE A 447 11.23 18.53 -15.68
N CYS A 448 10.62 17.37 -15.93
CA CYS A 448 10.31 16.38 -14.88
C CYS A 448 11.57 15.93 -14.12
N ARG A 449 12.70 15.75 -14.83
CA ARG A 449 13.99 15.42 -14.22
C ARG A 449 14.58 16.59 -13.41
N LEU A 450 14.48 17.81 -13.92
CA LEU A 450 14.98 19.01 -13.23
C LEU A 450 14.27 19.25 -11.89
N VAL A 451 12.97 18.94 -11.82
CA VAL A 451 12.18 19.03 -10.58
C VAL A 451 12.15 17.73 -9.77
N ASP A 452 12.99 16.74 -10.14
CA ASP A 452 13.11 15.43 -9.47
C ASP A 452 11.77 14.69 -9.27
N GLY A 453 10.85 14.85 -10.23
CA GLY A 453 9.52 14.25 -10.19
C GLY A 453 8.58 14.86 -9.14
N SER A 454 8.94 15.99 -8.51
CA SER A 454 8.11 16.67 -7.51
C SER A 454 6.78 17.13 -8.14
N PRO A 455 5.61 16.65 -7.65
CA PRO A 455 4.32 17.07 -8.16
C PRO A 455 4.12 18.59 -8.15
N LEU A 456 4.51 19.28 -7.07
CA LEU A 456 4.43 20.74 -7.01
C LEU A 456 5.27 21.41 -8.11
N GLY A 457 6.50 20.93 -8.31
CA GLY A 457 7.38 21.48 -9.35
C GLY A 457 6.83 21.25 -10.76
N ILE A 458 6.23 20.08 -11.00
CA ILE A 458 5.57 19.74 -12.26
C ILE A 458 4.34 20.63 -12.49
N GLU A 459 3.52 20.85 -11.45
CA GLU A 459 2.33 21.70 -11.51
C GLU A 459 2.69 23.15 -11.82
N LEU A 460 3.71 23.71 -11.16
CA LEU A 460 4.22 25.06 -11.42
C LEU A 460 4.76 25.18 -12.85
N ALA A 461 5.58 24.22 -13.30
CA ALA A 461 6.10 24.23 -14.67
C ALA A 461 4.99 24.11 -15.72
N ALA A 462 3.98 23.28 -15.49
CA ALA A 462 2.84 23.16 -16.38
C ALA A 462 1.98 24.44 -16.40
N ALA A 463 1.86 25.15 -15.28
CA ALA A 463 1.17 26.44 -15.24
C ALA A 463 1.91 27.53 -16.07
N SER A 464 3.24 27.48 -16.13
CA SER A 464 4.07 28.38 -16.95
C SER A 464 3.85 28.21 -18.47
N MET A 465 3.17 27.15 -18.91
CA MET A 465 2.79 26.96 -20.31
C MET A 465 1.92 28.09 -20.87
N ARG A 466 1.30 28.91 -20.02
CA ARG A 466 0.55 30.10 -20.47
C ARG A 466 1.39 31.09 -21.27
N THR A 467 2.70 31.15 -20.99
CA THR A 467 3.60 32.15 -21.56
C THR A 467 4.86 31.56 -22.20
N TYR A 468 5.23 30.33 -21.87
CA TYR A 468 6.47 29.70 -22.34
C TYR A 468 6.20 28.35 -23.00
N THR A 469 7.06 27.98 -23.95
CA THR A 469 7.11 26.64 -24.51
C THR A 469 7.80 25.66 -23.55
N PRO A 470 7.59 24.33 -23.68
CA PRO A 470 8.29 23.35 -22.85
C PRO A 470 9.82 23.45 -22.90
N ALA A 471 10.38 23.81 -24.06
CA ALA A 471 11.83 23.96 -24.22
C ALA A 471 12.36 25.18 -23.45
N GLU A 472 11.65 26.31 -23.50
CA GLU A 472 11.97 27.52 -22.75
C GLU A 472 11.85 27.25 -21.24
N ILE A 473 10.77 26.61 -20.79
CA ILE A 473 10.59 26.24 -19.38
C ILE A 473 11.74 25.37 -18.88
N ALA A 474 12.17 24.39 -19.68
CA ALA A 474 13.31 23.54 -19.31
C ALA A 474 14.62 24.34 -19.18
N ALA A 475 14.86 25.29 -20.10
CA ALA A 475 16.04 26.14 -20.08
C ALA A 475 16.03 27.10 -18.89
N GLU A 476 14.89 27.73 -18.59
CA GLU A 476 14.73 28.63 -17.45
C GLU A 476 14.93 27.91 -16.13
N ILE A 477 14.28 26.75 -15.91
CA ILE A 477 14.47 25.94 -14.68
C ILE A 477 15.93 25.48 -14.53
N ALA A 478 16.63 25.24 -15.65
CA ALA A 478 18.03 24.85 -15.62
C ALA A 478 18.95 26.02 -15.23
N ALA A 479 18.62 27.23 -15.67
CA ALA A 479 19.38 28.44 -15.38
C ALA A 479 19.10 28.98 -13.96
N ASP A 480 17.84 29.11 -13.58
CA ASP A 480 17.40 29.64 -12.30
C ASP A 480 16.15 28.92 -11.78
N LEU A 481 16.25 28.36 -10.58
CA LEU A 481 15.11 27.74 -9.91
C LEU A 481 14.04 28.75 -9.51
N ASP A 482 14.41 30.02 -9.33
CA ASP A 482 13.51 31.09 -8.93
C ASP A 482 12.51 31.45 -10.06
N PHE A 483 12.72 30.93 -11.28
CA PHE A 483 11.75 30.99 -12.38
C PHE A 483 10.36 30.48 -11.96
N LEU A 484 10.30 29.37 -11.22
CA LEU A 484 9.06 28.74 -10.76
C LEU A 484 8.41 29.46 -9.57
N ASP A 485 9.01 30.54 -9.07
CA ASP A 485 8.49 31.33 -7.96
C ASP A 485 7.75 32.60 -8.41
N SER A 486 7.87 32.99 -9.68
CA SER A 486 7.21 34.18 -10.20
C SER A 486 5.82 33.86 -10.77
N GLN A 487 4.77 34.53 -10.25
CA GLN A 487 3.41 34.78 -10.82
C GLN A 487 2.21 34.29 -9.95
N GLN A 488 1.71 35.15 -9.02
CA GLN A 488 0.33 35.70 -8.98
C GLN A 488 0.06 36.50 -7.67
N PRO A 489 -0.59 37.69 -7.69
CA PRO A 489 -0.76 38.55 -6.51
C PRO A 489 -1.83 38.15 -5.47
N ASP A 490 -2.73 37.19 -5.74
CA ASP A 490 -4.01 37.05 -5.00
C ASP A 490 -4.34 35.65 -4.42
N ALA A 491 -3.35 34.86 -3.98
CA ALA A 491 -3.61 33.57 -3.31
C ALA A 491 -2.88 33.44 -1.95
N PRO A 492 -3.50 32.79 -0.93
CA PRO A 492 -2.93 32.69 0.41
C PRO A 492 -1.56 31.99 0.44
N SER A 493 -0.65 32.63 1.14
CA SER A 493 0.81 32.62 0.97
C SER A 493 1.52 31.53 1.77
N ARG A 494 1.47 30.26 1.30
CA ARG A 494 2.33 29.16 1.79
C ARG A 494 2.76 28.12 0.72
N HIS A 495 2.01 28.00 -0.39
CA HIS A 495 2.21 26.95 -1.41
C HIS A 495 2.68 27.43 -2.79
N LEU A 496 2.96 28.73 -2.97
CA LEU A 496 3.04 29.36 -4.30
C LEU A 496 4.43 29.31 -4.95
N SER A 497 5.38 28.54 -4.42
CA SER A 497 6.76 28.58 -4.87
C SER A 497 7.54 27.37 -4.32
N LEU A 498 8.37 26.72 -5.14
CA LEU A 498 9.25 25.65 -4.65
C LEU A 498 10.21 26.19 -3.57
N ARG A 499 10.65 27.43 -3.72
CA ARG A 499 11.50 28.11 -2.74
C ARG A 499 10.78 28.41 -1.43
N ALA A 500 9.47 28.69 -1.42
CA ALA A 500 8.70 28.86 -0.20
C ALA A 500 8.67 27.55 0.62
N VAL A 501 8.51 26.42 -0.06
CA VAL A 501 8.60 25.08 0.55
C VAL A 501 10.01 24.83 1.10
N PHE A 502 11.05 25.12 0.32
CA PHE A 502 12.43 24.93 0.79
C PHE A 502 12.83 25.88 1.92
N ASN A 503 12.37 27.13 1.89
CA ASN A 503 12.58 28.10 2.96
C ASN A 503 11.93 27.66 4.27
N TYR A 504 10.75 27.04 4.19
CA TYR A 504 10.12 26.43 5.36
C TYR A 504 11.01 25.32 5.92
N THR A 505 11.34 24.31 5.11
CA THR A 505 12.23 23.21 5.53
C THR A 505 13.56 23.73 6.10
N TRP A 506 14.15 24.75 5.46
CA TRP A 506 15.40 25.39 5.89
C TRP A 506 15.31 26.06 7.27
N ARG A 507 14.22 26.80 7.54
CA ARG A 507 14.02 27.50 8.83
C ARG A 507 13.84 26.54 10.01
N HIS A 508 13.40 25.31 9.75
CA HIS A 508 13.23 24.27 10.77
C HIS A 508 14.52 23.46 11.05
N LEU A 509 15.60 23.71 10.30
CA LEU A 509 16.90 23.10 10.56
C LEU A 509 17.67 23.86 11.64
N LEU A 510 18.40 23.11 12.46
CA LEU A 510 19.38 23.66 13.37
C LEU A 510 20.52 24.32 12.58
N PRO A 511 21.21 25.34 13.14
CA PRO A 511 22.29 26.03 12.42
C PRO A 511 23.40 25.10 11.90
N GLU A 512 23.70 24.03 12.63
CA GLU A 512 24.71 23.03 12.22
C GLU A 512 24.22 22.13 11.08
N GLU A 513 22.92 21.82 11.05
CA GLU A 513 22.27 21.06 9.98
C GLU A 513 22.21 21.89 8.71
N GLN A 514 21.90 23.19 8.82
CA GLN A 514 21.95 24.15 7.72
C GLN A 514 23.36 24.23 7.09
N GLU A 515 24.41 24.30 7.91
CA GLU A 515 25.79 24.30 7.42
C GLU A 515 26.17 22.97 6.77
N THR A 516 25.78 21.84 7.36
CA THR A 516 25.98 20.52 6.76
C THR A 516 25.29 20.43 5.40
N LEU A 517 24.01 20.81 5.32
CA LEU A 517 23.22 20.74 4.09
C LEU A 517 23.80 21.63 2.98
N LYS A 518 24.24 22.85 3.31
CA LYS A 518 25.01 23.70 2.39
C LYS A 518 26.19 22.92 1.83
N ARG A 519 27.09 22.41 2.67
CA ARG A 519 28.30 21.72 2.20
C ARG A 519 28.00 20.46 1.37
N LEU A 520 26.95 19.71 1.72
CA LEU A 520 26.51 18.54 0.96
C LEU A 520 26.04 18.88 -0.46
N SER A 521 25.71 20.14 -0.75
CA SER A 521 25.26 20.57 -2.09
C SER A 521 26.29 20.35 -3.20
N VAL A 522 27.56 20.15 -2.83
CA VAL A 522 28.66 19.81 -3.74
C VAL A 522 28.46 18.46 -4.43
N PHE A 523 27.78 17.51 -3.78
CA PHE A 523 27.57 16.17 -4.31
C PHE A 523 26.48 16.17 -5.38
N ARG A 524 26.80 15.69 -6.59
CA ARG A 524 25.87 15.65 -7.72
C ARG A 524 25.05 14.37 -7.78
N GLY A 525 25.58 13.26 -7.25
CA GLY A 525 24.93 11.97 -7.14
C GLY A 525 24.72 11.53 -5.69
N SER A 526 24.50 10.23 -5.50
CA SER A 526 24.49 9.62 -4.17
C SER A 526 25.92 9.44 -3.66
N PHE A 527 26.11 9.54 -2.35
CA PHE A 527 27.42 9.50 -1.71
C PHE A 527 27.42 8.60 -0.47
N ALA A 528 28.55 7.96 -0.19
CA ALA A 528 28.74 7.15 1.01
C ALA A 528 28.93 8.03 2.26
N LEU A 529 28.74 7.43 3.44
CA LEU A 529 28.96 8.09 4.74
C LEU A 529 30.38 8.66 4.85
N GLU A 530 31.37 7.84 4.51
CA GLU A 530 32.80 8.18 4.62
C GLU A 530 33.16 9.34 3.70
N THR A 531 32.56 9.36 2.50
CA THR A 531 32.73 10.45 1.52
C THR A 531 32.13 11.76 2.04
N ALA A 532 30.92 11.72 2.62
CA ALA A 532 30.31 12.91 3.21
C ALA A 532 31.18 13.48 4.35
N VAL A 533 31.64 12.63 5.26
CA VAL A 533 32.50 13.03 6.39
C VAL A 533 33.83 13.61 5.88
N SER A 534 34.47 12.94 4.92
CA SER A 534 35.76 13.37 4.35
C SER A 534 35.68 14.71 3.63
N VAL A 535 34.60 14.98 2.88
CA VAL A 535 34.48 16.16 2.02
C VAL A 535 33.90 17.36 2.77
N THR A 536 32.91 17.12 3.64
CA THR A 536 32.17 18.21 4.29
C THR A 536 32.54 18.44 5.75
N GLN A 537 33.33 17.53 6.34
CA GLN A 537 33.65 17.49 7.77
C GLN A 537 32.40 17.40 8.66
N THR A 538 31.30 16.84 8.13
CA THR A 538 30.08 16.59 8.91
C THR A 538 30.24 15.38 9.82
N SER A 539 29.30 15.19 10.74
CA SER A 539 29.25 14.00 11.60
C SER A 539 28.17 13.02 11.11
N PRO A 540 28.34 11.71 11.33
CA PRO A 540 27.33 10.70 10.99
C PRO A 540 25.95 10.99 11.59
N HIS A 541 25.91 11.47 12.84
CA HIS A 541 24.67 11.85 13.53
C HIS A 541 23.91 12.97 12.81
N ARG A 542 24.60 13.94 12.20
CA ARG A 542 23.95 15.01 11.44
C ARG A 542 23.34 14.49 10.14
N LEU A 543 23.98 13.53 9.48
CA LEU A 543 23.43 12.90 8.29
C LEU A 543 22.16 12.10 8.61
N LEU A 544 22.16 11.37 9.72
CA LEU A 544 20.97 10.67 10.20
C LEU A 544 19.83 11.65 10.52
N SER A 545 20.11 12.76 11.22
CA SER A 545 19.11 13.80 11.48
C SER A 545 18.49 14.36 10.19
N LEU A 546 19.32 14.58 9.15
CA LEU A 546 18.83 15.03 7.85
C LEU A 546 18.04 13.95 7.10
N VAL A 547 18.29 12.66 7.35
CA VAL A 547 17.44 11.56 6.83
C VAL A 547 16.09 11.56 7.53
N ASP A 548 16.06 11.70 8.86
CA ASP A 548 14.81 11.72 9.63
C ASP A 548 13.90 12.89 9.24
N LYS A 549 14.50 14.00 8.79
CA LYS A 549 13.82 15.20 8.25
C LYS A 549 13.51 15.15 6.74
N SER A 550 13.67 14.00 6.09
CA SER A 550 13.46 13.80 4.65
C SER A 550 14.27 14.74 3.73
N ILE A 551 15.40 15.26 4.22
CA ILE A 551 16.30 16.10 3.42
C ILE A 551 17.28 15.23 2.64
N LEU A 552 17.75 14.16 3.29
CA LEU A 552 18.54 13.10 2.67
C LEU A 552 17.72 11.82 2.56
N ARG A 553 17.93 11.09 1.47
CA ARG A 553 17.42 9.72 1.31
C ARG A 553 18.54 8.73 1.56
N LEU A 554 18.22 7.64 2.25
CA LEU A 554 19.11 6.49 2.38
C LEU A 554 18.70 5.44 1.34
N LEU A 555 19.49 5.30 0.29
CA LEU A 555 19.28 4.31 -0.75
C LEU A 555 19.78 2.94 -0.25
N PRO A 556 18.94 1.89 -0.29
CA PRO A 556 19.37 0.54 0.07
C PRO A 556 20.44 0.07 -0.91
N ASP A 557 21.52 -0.51 -0.38
CA ASP A 557 22.56 -1.09 -1.22
C ASP A 557 22.01 -2.32 -1.95
N SER A 558 22.22 -2.39 -3.25
CA SER A 558 21.83 -3.55 -4.07
C SER A 558 22.78 -4.74 -3.86
N ARG A 559 23.80 -4.59 -3.01
CA ARG A 559 24.74 -5.63 -2.62
C ARG A 559 24.76 -5.75 -1.09
N GLN A 560 24.67 -6.99 -0.61
CA GLN A 560 24.60 -7.37 0.81
C GLN A 560 25.87 -7.06 1.64
N MET A 561 26.64 -6.03 1.32
CA MET A 561 27.83 -5.61 2.07
C MET A 561 27.72 -4.12 2.37
N GLY A 562 27.06 -3.83 3.49
CA GLY A 562 26.54 -2.51 3.82
C GLY A 562 27.59 -1.40 3.85
N VAL A 563 27.26 -0.29 3.18
CA VAL A 563 26.94 1.01 3.80
C VAL A 563 25.85 1.64 2.91
N GLY A 564 24.73 2.11 3.48
CA GLY A 564 23.69 2.77 2.68
C GLY A 564 24.23 4.05 2.03
N HIS A 565 23.80 4.36 0.81
CA HIS A 565 24.20 5.60 0.13
C HIS A 565 23.21 6.71 0.43
N TYR A 566 23.71 7.88 0.77
CA TYR A 566 22.89 9.08 0.96
C TYR A 566 22.66 9.75 -0.38
N GLN A 567 21.48 10.34 -0.57
CA GLN A 567 21.18 11.16 -1.72
C GLN A 567 20.43 12.41 -1.30
N ILE A 568 20.86 13.57 -1.80
CA ILE A 568 20.15 14.83 -1.65
C ILE A 568 19.20 15.05 -2.83
N HIS A 569 17.98 15.52 -2.56
CA HIS A 569 17.04 15.89 -3.62
C HIS A 569 17.62 17.00 -4.50
N ALA A 570 17.54 16.85 -5.83
CA ALA A 570 18.26 17.71 -6.77
C ALA A 570 17.87 19.20 -6.67
N THR A 571 16.62 19.50 -6.32
CA THR A 571 16.10 20.86 -6.12
C THR A 571 16.57 21.47 -4.81
N LEU A 572 16.48 20.72 -3.70
CA LEU A 572 17.06 21.11 -2.41
C LEU A 572 18.56 21.34 -2.50
N ARG A 573 19.29 20.46 -3.20
CA ARG A 573 20.73 20.60 -3.46
C ARG A 573 21.07 21.95 -4.09
N ARG A 574 20.35 22.32 -5.16
CA ARG A 574 20.58 23.59 -5.87
C ARG A 574 20.25 24.79 -4.99
N PHE A 575 19.15 24.74 -4.25
CA PHE A 575 18.80 25.76 -3.26
C PHE A 575 19.90 25.90 -2.19
N SER A 576 20.40 24.79 -1.63
CA SER A 576 21.46 24.83 -0.62
C SER A 576 22.79 25.31 -1.18
N ALA A 577 23.08 25.07 -2.46
CA ALA A 577 24.27 25.59 -3.14
C ALA A 577 24.23 27.12 -3.28
N SER A 578 23.05 27.73 -3.53
CA SER A 578 22.93 29.19 -3.67
C SER A 578 23.09 29.94 -2.36
N LEU A 579 22.90 29.26 -1.22
CA LEU A 579 23.11 29.81 0.13
C LEU A 579 24.57 29.72 0.60
N LEU A 580 25.46 29.15 -0.21
CA LEU A 580 26.83 28.86 0.17
C LEU A 580 27.72 30.09 -0.08
N ALA A 581 28.46 30.51 0.95
CA ALA A 581 29.39 31.63 0.82
C ALA A 581 30.51 31.27 -0.20
N PRO A 582 30.94 32.20 -1.08
CA PRO A 582 31.90 31.91 -2.14
C PRO A 582 33.20 31.24 -1.66
N GLN A 583 33.75 31.70 -0.53
CA GLN A 583 34.99 31.14 0.02
C GLN A 583 34.81 29.69 0.52
N THR A 584 33.70 29.40 1.18
CA THR A 584 33.36 28.04 1.63
C THR A 584 33.09 27.13 0.44
N ALA A 585 32.47 27.64 -0.63
CA ALA A 585 32.20 26.88 -1.84
C ALA A 585 33.49 26.37 -2.49
N VAL A 586 34.49 27.24 -2.63
CA VAL A 586 35.81 26.85 -3.17
C VAL A 586 36.48 25.77 -2.30
N SER A 587 36.48 25.93 -0.98
CA SER A 587 37.10 24.96 -0.05
C SER A 587 36.43 23.58 -0.08
N VAL A 588 35.10 23.55 -0.12
CA VAL A 588 34.34 22.28 -0.20
C VAL A 588 34.53 21.63 -1.57
N GLN A 589 34.52 22.39 -2.66
CA GLN A 589 34.79 21.88 -4.01
C GLN A 589 36.22 21.33 -4.14
N GLN A 590 37.21 21.98 -3.52
CA GLN A 590 38.58 21.47 -3.47
C GLN A 590 38.66 20.13 -2.73
N SER A 591 37.98 20.02 -1.59
CA SER A 591 37.94 18.79 -0.80
C SER A 591 37.22 17.66 -1.54
N HIS A 592 36.11 17.99 -2.22
CA HIS A 592 35.36 17.09 -3.10
C HIS A 592 36.23 16.60 -4.26
N SER A 593 36.90 17.52 -4.94
CA SER A 593 37.77 17.22 -6.07
C SER A 593 38.88 16.24 -5.66
N ARG A 594 39.64 16.57 -4.61
CA ARG A 594 40.70 15.70 -4.09
C ARG A 594 40.20 14.32 -3.67
N HIS A 595 39.03 14.25 -3.03
CA HIS A 595 38.44 12.97 -2.61
C HIS A 595 38.15 12.07 -3.82
N TYR A 596 37.43 12.58 -4.83
CA TYR A 596 37.06 11.77 -6.00
C TYR A 596 38.25 11.46 -6.91
N MET A 597 39.26 12.34 -7.00
CA MET A 597 40.50 12.05 -7.73
C MET A 597 41.30 10.93 -7.03
N LYS A 598 41.35 10.93 -5.69
CA LYS A 598 41.96 9.85 -4.91
C LYS A 598 41.18 8.53 -5.04
N LEU A 599 39.85 8.59 -4.99
CA LEU A 599 38.98 7.42 -5.19
C LEU A 599 39.21 6.79 -6.57
N LEU A 600 39.26 7.63 -7.62
CA LEU A 600 39.49 7.15 -8.98
C LEU A 600 40.88 6.51 -9.14
N ALA A 601 41.92 7.11 -8.55
CA ALA A 601 43.27 6.56 -8.57
C ALA A 601 43.37 5.22 -7.83
N ALA A 602 42.68 5.06 -6.70
CA ALA A 602 42.65 3.80 -5.95
C ALA A 602 42.07 2.63 -6.78
N CYS A 603 41.16 2.91 -7.72
CA CYS A 603 40.58 1.90 -8.60
C CYS A 603 41.50 1.48 -9.77
N GLU A 604 42.72 2.02 -9.92
CA GLU A 604 43.56 1.79 -11.10
C GLU A 604 43.78 0.31 -11.44
N HIS A 605 44.04 -0.50 -10.40
CA HIS A 605 44.34 -1.93 -10.53
C HIS A 605 43.05 -2.75 -10.73
N ASP A 606 41.99 -2.38 -10.03
CA ASP A 606 40.69 -3.07 -10.07
C ASP A 606 39.92 -2.83 -11.37
N LEU A 607 40.27 -1.82 -12.15
CA LEU A 607 39.72 -1.57 -13.49
C LEU A 607 40.13 -2.63 -14.53
N THR A 608 41.06 -3.52 -14.18
CA THR A 608 41.53 -4.63 -15.02
C THR A 608 41.41 -5.98 -14.30
N GLY A 609 41.23 -7.06 -15.05
CA GLY A 609 41.12 -8.41 -14.47
C GLY A 609 39.74 -8.74 -13.88
N LEU A 610 39.70 -9.62 -12.88
CA LEU A 610 38.46 -10.24 -12.37
C LEU A 610 37.50 -9.26 -11.67
N HIS A 611 38.00 -8.13 -11.13
CA HIS A 611 37.18 -7.12 -10.43
C HIS A 611 36.70 -5.96 -11.34
N ALA A 612 37.08 -5.97 -12.63
CA ALA A 612 36.83 -4.86 -13.56
C ALA A 612 35.35 -4.46 -13.66
N ALA A 613 34.43 -5.43 -13.74
CA ALA A 613 33.01 -5.15 -13.84
C ALA A 613 32.44 -4.46 -12.58
N ALA A 614 32.92 -4.85 -11.40
CA ALA A 614 32.50 -4.26 -10.14
C ALA A 614 33.03 -2.82 -10.00
N ALA A 615 34.31 -2.60 -10.31
CA ALA A 615 34.94 -1.29 -10.29
C ALA A 615 34.29 -0.31 -11.29
N GLN A 616 34.00 -0.77 -12.52
CA GLN A 616 33.30 0.04 -13.52
C GLN A 616 31.90 0.44 -13.06
N SER A 617 31.15 -0.49 -12.45
CA SER A 617 29.82 -0.20 -11.91
C SER A 617 29.89 0.85 -10.79
N ALA A 618 30.89 0.76 -9.90
CA ALA A 618 31.07 1.71 -8.80
C ALA A 618 31.41 3.12 -9.32
N ILE A 619 32.35 3.23 -10.27
CA ILE A 619 32.69 4.52 -10.91
C ILE A 619 31.48 5.10 -11.64
N ARG A 620 30.71 4.26 -12.36
CA ARG A 620 29.53 4.70 -13.09
C ARG A 620 28.45 5.28 -12.17
N GLN A 621 28.25 4.71 -10.99
CA GLN A 621 27.30 5.22 -10.00
C GLN A 621 27.69 6.63 -9.49
N GLN A 622 28.99 6.92 -9.43
CA GLN A 622 29.54 8.18 -8.92
C GLN A 622 30.00 9.13 -10.03
N TRP A 623 29.67 8.83 -11.29
CA TRP A 623 30.25 9.48 -12.47
C TRP A 623 30.03 10.99 -12.50
N ALA A 624 28.85 11.46 -12.07
CA ALA A 624 28.54 12.88 -12.04
C ALA A 624 29.47 13.66 -11.10
N ASP A 625 29.85 13.07 -9.98
CA ASP A 625 30.79 13.64 -9.02
C ASP A 625 32.24 13.54 -9.49
N VAL A 626 32.63 12.41 -10.08
CA VAL A 626 33.96 12.24 -10.69
C VAL A 626 34.22 13.28 -11.76
N ARG A 627 33.25 13.53 -12.65
CA ARG A 627 33.35 14.55 -13.69
C ARG A 627 33.46 15.96 -13.09
N ALA A 628 32.60 16.28 -12.12
CA ALA A 628 32.66 17.57 -11.43
C ALA A 628 34.02 17.82 -10.75
N ALA A 629 34.57 16.78 -10.12
CA ALA A 629 35.87 16.81 -9.48
C ALA A 629 37.01 17.04 -10.47
N TRP A 630 36.95 16.39 -11.64
CA TRP A 630 37.91 16.57 -12.73
C TRP A 630 37.87 17.99 -13.31
N ASP A 631 36.68 18.48 -13.68
CA ASP A 631 36.48 19.82 -14.24
C ASP A 631 37.03 20.87 -13.27
N TRP A 632 36.74 20.72 -11.97
CA TRP A 632 37.28 21.62 -10.94
C TRP A 632 38.80 21.60 -10.86
N ALA A 633 39.42 20.41 -10.84
CA ALA A 633 40.87 20.26 -10.75
C ALA A 633 41.59 20.87 -11.97
N VAL A 634 41.02 20.70 -13.16
CA VAL A 634 41.53 21.30 -14.40
C VAL A 634 41.46 22.82 -14.34
N HIS A 635 40.29 23.40 -14.06
CA HIS A 635 40.11 24.86 -14.04
C HIS A 635 40.90 25.58 -12.94
N HIS A 636 41.23 24.90 -11.85
CA HIS A 636 42.03 25.47 -10.75
C HIS A 636 43.51 25.08 -10.82
N ALA A 637 43.96 24.47 -11.92
CA ALA A 637 45.34 24.04 -12.14
C ALA A 637 45.90 23.13 -11.00
N ASP A 638 45.06 22.26 -10.42
CA ASP A 638 45.49 21.25 -9.45
C ASP A 638 46.19 20.07 -10.17
N THR A 639 47.41 20.34 -10.60
CA THR A 639 48.22 19.41 -11.41
C THR A 639 48.43 18.06 -10.75
N GLU A 640 48.56 18.02 -9.42
CA GLU A 640 48.77 16.79 -8.65
C GLU A 640 47.54 15.88 -8.75
N SER A 641 46.34 16.41 -8.46
CA SER A 641 45.08 15.68 -8.52
C SER A 641 44.79 15.15 -9.93
N VAL A 642 44.98 15.98 -10.96
CA VAL A 642 44.82 15.58 -12.36
C VAL A 642 45.80 14.46 -12.73
N GLN A 643 47.08 14.61 -12.37
CA GLN A 643 48.11 13.63 -12.70
C GLN A 643 47.86 12.27 -12.04
N HIS A 644 47.35 12.28 -10.80
CA HIS A 644 47.06 11.09 -10.01
C HIS A 644 45.86 10.30 -10.55
N ALA A 645 44.83 11.00 -11.04
CA ALA A 645 43.59 10.38 -11.51
C ALA A 645 43.57 10.04 -13.02
N LEU A 646 44.40 10.72 -13.83
CA LEU A 646 44.40 10.64 -15.30
C LEU A 646 44.45 9.19 -15.82
N THR A 647 45.34 8.35 -15.28
CA THR A 647 45.50 6.97 -15.74
C THR A 647 44.23 6.14 -15.54
N SER A 648 43.63 6.20 -14.36
CA SER A 648 42.40 5.48 -14.03
C SER A 648 41.21 5.99 -14.84
N LEU A 649 41.08 7.31 -15.00
CA LEU A 649 40.03 7.93 -15.81
C LEU A 649 40.05 7.40 -17.24
N LEU A 650 41.24 7.35 -17.84
CA LEU A 650 41.39 6.90 -19.22
C LEU A 650 41.22 5.39 -19.37
N ARG A 651 41.70 4.60 -18.41
CA ARG A 651 41.40 3.17 -18.38
C ARG A 651 39.89 2.93 -18.35
N TYR A 652 39.15 3.66 -17.51
CA TYR A 652 37.69 3.59 -17.47
C TYR A 652 37.07 3.90 -18.84
N TYR A 653 37.49 4.98 -19.51
CA TYR A 653 36.97 5.34 -20.83
C TYR A 653 37.34 4.35 -21.94
N LEU A 654 38.57 3.84 -21.93
CA LEU A 654 39.04 2.86 -22.90
C LEU A 654 38.24 1.55 -22.81
N VAL A 655 37.78 1.18 -21.62
CA VAL A 655 37.01 -0.05 -21.39
C VAL A 655 35.51 0.17 -21.58
N THR A 656 34.96 1.32 -21.17
CA THR A 656 33.51 1.57 -21.24
C THR A 656 33.01 2.09 -22.58
N GLY A 657 33.88 2.68 -23.41
CA GLY A 657 33.55 3.09 -24.79
C GLY A 657 33.14 4.55 -25.08
N PRO A 658 32.81 5.46 -24.14
CA PRO A 658 32.46 6.84 -24.46
C PRO A 658 33.70 7.70 -24.79
N HIS A 659 34.42 7.32 -25.86
CA HIS A 659 35.69 7.93 -26.26
C HIS A 659 35.56 9.40 -26.71
N GLN A 660 34.39 9.81 -27.22
CA GLN A 660 34.14 11.23 -27.56
C GLN A 660 34.13 12.13 -26.32
N GLU A 661 33.54 11.67 -25.21
CA GLU A 661 33.56 12.41 -23.95
C GLU A 661 34.99 12.48 -23.38
N ALA A 662 35.75 11.38 -23.50
CA ALA A 662 37.16 11.35 -23.10
C ALA A 662 38.01 12.35 -23.89
N ASP A 663 37.81 12.47 -25.21
CA ASP A 663 38.52 13.46 -26.04
C ASP A 663 38.20 14.89 -25.61
N ALA A 664 36.92 15.19 -25.35
CA ALA A 664 36.49 16.50 -24.89
C ALA A 664 37.14 16.90 -23.56
N LEU A 665 37.14 15.99 -22.56
CA LEU A 665 37.76 16.24 -21.26
C LEU A 665 39.29 16.44 -21.36
N LEU A 666 39.97 15.65 -22.20
CA LEU A 666 41.40 15.80 -22.42
C LEU A 666 41.72 17.09 -23.17
N HIS A 667 40.90 17.46 -24.15
CA HIS A 667 41.06 18.71 -24.88
C HIS A 667 41.00 19.91 -23.95
N GLU A 668 40.01 19.95 -23.05
CA GLU A 668 39.86 20.99 -22.05
C GLU A 668 41.05 21.04 -21.06
N ALA A 669 41.51 19.88 -20.59
CA ALA A 669 42.68 19.82 -19.73
C ALA A 669 43.95 20.38 -20.40
N ILE A 670 44.13 20.11 -21.70
CA ILE A 670 45.25 20.60 -22.52
C ILE A 670 45.19 22.11 -22.69
N THR A 671 44.01 22.71 -22.87
CA THR A 671 43.88 24.16 -23.10
C THR A 671 44.11 24.98 -21.83
N VAL A 672 43.87 24.39 -20.66
CA VAL A 672 43.98 25.08 -19.37
C VAL A 672 45.35 24.88 -18.71
N THR A 673 45.99 23.72 -18.86
CA THR A 673 47.23 23.42 -18.13
C THR A 673 48.45 24.14 -18.71
N THR A 674 49.30 24.67 -17.84
CA THR A 674 50.61 25.26 -18.18
C THR A 674 51.79 24.40 -17.72
N ASN A 675 51.51 23.28 -17.04
CA ASN A 675 52.52 22.36 -16.52
C ASN A 675 53.01 21.45 -17.65
N GLN A 676 54.28 21.63 -18.05
CA GLN A 676 54.90 20.94 -19.19
C GLN A 676 54.88 19.40 -19.08
N PRO A 677 55.30 18.79 -17.94
CA PRO A 677 55.17 17.34 -17.75
C PRO A 677 53.74 16.80 -17.91
N LEU A 678 52.76 17.49 -17.32
CA LEU A 678 51.36 17.08 -17.38
C LEU A 678 50.79 17.25 -18.80
N LEU A 679 51.13 18.34 -19.48
CA LEU A 679 50.74 18.61 -20.85
C LEU A 679 51.24 17.51 -21.79
N ALA A 680 52.51 17.09 -21.67
CA ALA A 680 53.04 15.97 -22.44
C ALA A 680 52.23 14.68 -22.24
N ARG A 681 51.88 14.34 -20.99
CA ARG A 681 51.03 13.17 -20.67
C ARG A 681 49.63 13.30 -21.27
N LEU A 682 48.97 14.44 -21.14
CA LEU A 682 47.62 14.66 -21.69
C LEU A 682 47.59 14.53 -23.21
N HIS A 683 48.60 15.07 -23.90
CA HIS A 683 48.76 14.89 -25.35
C HIS A 683 48.94 13.42 -25.74
N ALA A 684 49.77 12.67 -25.00
CA ALA A 684 50.00 11.24 -25.26
C ALA A 684 48.71 10.42 -25.07
N GLU A 685 47.96 10.70 -24.01
CA GLU A 685 46.72 9.99 -23.74
C GLU A 685 45.58 10.37 -24.68
N ARG A 686 45.51 11.65 -25.11
CA ARG A 686 44.55 12.08 -26.13
C ARG A 686 44.81 11.40 -27.47
N ALA A 687 46.07 11.22 -27.85
CA ALA A 687 46.42 10.43 -29.03
C ALA A 687 45.87 8.99 -28.95
N ARG A 688 45.92 8.34 -27.78
CA ARG A 688 45.36 6.99 -27.59
C ARG A 688 43.84 6.95 -27.75
N ILE A 689 43.13 7.95 -27.22
CA ILE A 689 41.67 8.08 -27.37
C ILE A 689 41.29 8.36 -28.83
N LEU A 690 41.97 9.28 -29.51
CA LEU A 690 41.76 9.60 -30.93
C LEU A 690 41.99 8.38 -31.82
N ASN A 691 42.98 7.56 -31.52
CA ASN A 691 43.20 6.29 -32.22
C ASN A 691 42.02 5.32 -32.07
N LYS A 692 41.37 5.27 -30.89
CA LYS A 692 40.14 4.48 -30.68
C LYS A 692 38.93 5.03 -31.42
N LEU A 693 38.90 6.35 -31.68
CA LEU A 693 37.89 7.01 -32.51
C LEU A 693 38.15 6.87 -34.02
N GLY A 694 39.24 6.21 -34.44
CA GLY A 694 39.64 6.08 -35.85
C GLY A 694 40.29 7.33 -36.44
N MET A 695 40.61 8.33 -35.63
CA MET A 695 41.24 9.59 -36.05
C MET A 695 42.78 9.45 -36.04
N HIS A 696 43.30 8.53 -36.85
CA HIS A 696 44.71 8.10 -36.79
C HIS A 696 45.71 9.22 -37.09
N GLU A 697 45.47 10.05 -38.10
CA GLU A 697 46.38 11.15 -38.45
C GLU A 697 46.47 12.18 -37.32
N THR A 698 45.33 12.58 -36.77
CA THR A 698 45.28 13.50 -35.62
C THR A 698 45.97 12.88 -34.41
N ALA A 699 45.78 11.58 -34.16
CA ALA A 699 46.46 10.87 -33.07
C ALA A 699 47.99 10.93 -33.19
N VAL A 700 48.54 10.76 -34.40
CA VAL A 700 49.99 10.86 -34.65
C VAL A 700 50.51 12.26 -34.32
N THR A 701 49.80 13.30 -34.74
CA THR A 701 50.16 14.70 -34.42
C THR A 701 50.21 14.93 -32.91
N PHE A 702 49.19 14.49 -32.16
CA PHE A 702 49.18 14.63 -30.70
C PHE A 702 50.31 13.83 -30.02
N ALA A 703 50.64 12.64 -30.53
CA ALA A 703 51.75 11.83 -30.02
C ALA A 703 53.13 12.47 -30.29
N GLN A 704 53.33 13.08 -31.46
CA GLN A 704 54.55 13.83 -31.79
C GLN A 704 54.72 15.05 -30.87
N THR A 705 53.64 15.80 -30.62
CA THR A 705 53.65 16.92 -29.68
C THR A 705 54.00 16.44 -28.27
N ALA A 706 53.45 15.32 -27.80
CA ALA A 706 53.79 14.75 -26.50
C ALA A 706 55.29 14.41 -26.38
N LEU A 707 55.89 13.81 -27.41
CA LEU A 707 57.32 13.50 -27.45
C LEU A 707 58.19 14.76 -27.42
N ALA A 708 57.82 15.79 -28.19
CA ALA A 708 58.53 17.06 -28.22
C ALA A 708 58.51 17.77 -26.85
N LEU A 709 57.36 17.78 -26.17
CA LEU A 709 57.22 18.37 -24.83
C LEU A 709 58.04 17.59 -23.78
N HIS A 710 58.08 16.26 -23.86
CA HIS A 710 58.88 15.43 -22.94
C HIS A 710 60.40 15.60 -23.16
N ALA A 711 60.83 15.76 -24.41
CA ALA A 711 62.23 16.03 -24.74
C ALA A 711 62.70 17.42 -24.26
N ALA A 712 61.82 18.42 -24.29
CA ALA A 712 62.12 19.77 -23.79
C ALA A 712 62.28 19.81 -22.27
N ASP A 713 61.52 19.01 -21.52
CA ASP A 713 61.57 18.94 -20.05
C ASP A 713 62.87 18.26 -19.55
N THR A 714 63.31 17.20 -20.23
CA THR A 714 64.56 16.47 -19.90
C THR A 714 65.84 17.28 -20.19
N ALA A 715 65.78 18.23 -21.13
CA ALA A 715 66.88 19.15 -21.44
C ALA A 715 67.09 20.25 -20.36
N VAL A 716 66.08 20.55 -19.53
CA VAL A 716 66.18 21.58 -18.48
C VAL A 716 66.92 21.09 -17.23
N PHE A 717 67.03 19.77 -17.02
CA PHE A 717 67.77 19.16 -15.91
C PHE A 717 69.22 18.76 -16.25
N THR A 718 69.69 19.08 -17.46
CA THR A 718 71.06 18.81 -17.93
C THR A 718 71.82 20.12 -18.23
N VAL A 719 71.92 21.00 -17.23
CA VAL A 719 72.86 22.12 -17.19
C VAL A 719 73.57 22.16 -15.84
#